data_AF-A0A455SQE7-F1
#
_entry.id   AF-A0A455SQE7-F1
#
_cell.length_a   1.000
_cell.length_b   1.000
_cell.length_c   1.000
_cell.angle_alpha   90.00
_cell.angle_beta   90.00
_cell.angle_gamma   90.00
#
_symmetry.space_group_name_H-M   'P 1'
#
loop_
_entity.id
_entity.type
_entity.pdbx_description
1 polymer ?
#
loop_
_entity_poly.entity_id
_entity_poly.type
_entity_poly.pdbx_seq_one_letter_code
_entity_poly.pdbx_strand_id
1 'polypeptide(L)'
;MSATLMGGKKAGPQRIQPLSIVTLAIWRFRHTRFLLLVTTLGLIAAVMVACAVPLFTRTTITAGLRNLLTSSLYTGGQPAGQLQYTFSSWAFTSSYVDEVLRDDIRGGLQQNQLDQFLSSSIETIHYTYGLQLTTKLKPKPAQVTVTSGDFATIAPSHIQLRQGRMPNPHSKELEIIITPDTADIFHLHLNQTLNLTLPYALQPGITEKQKAQLGELQVTAHIVGIFSVPDQDRPFWDGNDFTVIDLGNGQSGAFFLTDNMLLRQIYDQANEKGTQGKAGGEPGIYQIADSAYSFPATIWRLSIDPRKVNADQLDTLAERFKAYQSYLSNKYGNMTLNNTTMRILNRPTIKYGGSLFIYSELLRSNETTGILDQYRERISVTTLPVNIIAIQIIALVLFFVSLSVSLLIDRQTEAIAVLRSRGASGDQIFGSLFLQGIFLCLVALLLGLPLALLAAFFLAQQALPETDKNALDVLTAAPFQTFVQALPYALIILLICLVTLFFSLRRSASMDVLAVRHEASRPRRQSLFMRLHLDIVAALIALLGYGIAIYAGSTSAQLDARAQTLLLTPLTLLAPILLILAGVFLFLRFYPKLVALLAGIASRWNSFSPVLALAQMARNPGQSIRMILLLSLATSFAIFTLVFSATQERHAAETASYIAGADIRVNLPFTYSPESAAQLLQRLRQLPGVRSVSTGFNSDGSINGTTGDIPLSLLQLRAVDATTFAQTAYWPDHAQLEQMMNRLVSLREQAKQQDVVPVYVDELLWQQLHLKEGATFEAQINNLTARSNAWCSARLRISRRSPIAQPVS
;
A
#
# COMPACT_ATOMS: atom_id res chain seq x y z
N MET A 1 -64.06 -43.73 65.64
CA MET A 1 -62.77 -44.43 65.74
C MET A 1 -62.10 -44.42 64.37
N SER A 2 -60.90 -43.85 64.33
CA SER A 2 -59.78 -44.08 63.39
C SER A 2 -59.91 -43.81 61.89
N ALA A 3 -58.92 -43.08 61.41
CA ALA A 3 -58.66 -42.61 60.05
C ALA A 3 -58.03 -43.67 59.14
N THR A 4 -58.10 -43.46 57.82
CA THR A 4 -56.97 -43.82 56.91
C THR A 4 -56.94 -42.92 55.68
N LEU A 5 -55.77 -42.28 55.48
CA LEU A 5 -55.33 -41.51 54.33
C LEU A 5 -54.95 -42.44 53.15
N MET A 6 -55.38 -42.10 51.93
CA MET A 6 -54.70 -42.38 50.65
C MET A 6 -55.21 -41.32 49.66
N GLY A 7 -54.44 -40.59 48.85
CA GLY A 7 -53.06 -40.67 48.42
C GLY A 7 -53.02 -39.91 47.09
N GLY A 8 -52.77 -38.60 47.12
CA GLY A 8 -52.74 -37.75 45.93
C GLY A 8 -51.51 -38.03 45.07
N LYS A 9 -51.69 -38.71 43.93
CA LYS A 9 -50.67 -38.81 42.89
C LYS A 9 -50.53 -37.47 42.18
N LYS A 10 -49.41 -36.77 42.44
CA LYS A 10 -48.92 -35.69 41.58
C LYS A 10 -48.62 -36.26 40.19
N ALA A 11 -49.31 -35.75 39.17
CA ALA A 11 -48.96 -36.01 37.78
C ALA A 11 -47.58 -35.37 37.48
N GLY A 12 -46.61 -36.20 37.11
CA GLY A 12 -45.27 -35.75 36.70
C GLY A 12 -45.29 -35.02 35.35
N PRO A 13 -44.25 -34.25 35.02
CA PRO A 13 -44.18 -33.46 33.79
C PRO A 13 -44.17 -34.39 32.58
N GLN A 14 -45.17 -34.27 31.71
CA GLN A 14 -45.23 -35.01 30.45
C GLN A 14 -43.99 -34.68 29.60
N ARG A 15 -43.18 -35.71 29.34
CA ARG A 15 -41.99 -35.63 28.49
C ARG A 15 -42.40 -35.34 27.04
N ILE A 16 -41.80 -34.28 26.53
CA ILE A 16 -42.00 -33.63 25.23
C ILE A 16 -41.73 -34.62 24.08
N GLN A 17 -42.63 -34.75 23.11
CA GLN A 17 -42.36 -35.42 21.84
C GLN A 17 -41.98 -34.39 20.75
N PRO A 18 -40.80 -34.47 20.12
CA PRO A 18 -40.34 -33.48 19.12
C PRO A 18 -41.18 -33.44 17.83
N LEU A 19 -41.90 -34.53 17.53
CA LEU A 19 -42.74 -34.67 16.33
C LEU A 19 -43.94 -33.70 16.29
N SER A 20 -44.49 -33.32 17.45
CA SER A 20 -45.62 -32.38 17.53
C SER A 20 -45.21 -30.93 17.24
N ILE A 21 -43.96 -30.56 17.52
CA ILE A 21 -43.41 -29.21 17.27
C ILE A 21 -43.17 -28.99 15.77
N VAL A 22 -42.68 -30.02 15.07
CA VAL A 22 -42.36 -29.98 13.63
C VAL A 22 -43.62 -29.91 12.78
N THR A 23 -44.65 -30.71 13.09
CA THR A 23 -45.93 -30.70 12.38
C THR A 23 -46.65 -29.36 12.49
N LEU A 24 -46.59 -28.73 13.67
CA LEU A 24 -47.13 -27.39 13.91
C LEU A 24 -46.40 -26.30 13.10
N ALA A 25 -45.09 -26.42 12.94
CA ALA A 25 -44.29 -25.49 12.13
C ALA A 25 -44.66 -25.57 10.63
N ILE A 26 -44.87 -26.78 10.10
CA ILE A 26 -45.22 -27.01 8.68
C ILE A 26 -46.62 -26.48 8.34
N TRP A 27 -47.61 -26.71 9.21
CA TRP A 27 -48.97 -26.20 8.97
C TRP A 27 -49.01 -24.67 8.93
N ARG A 28 -48.28 -24.02 9.85
CA ARG A 28 -48.14 -22.55 9.91
C ARG A 28 -47.41 -21.97 8.71
N PHE A 29 -46.41 -22.67 8.19
CA PHE A 29 -45.65 -22.23 7.01
C PHE A 29 -46.57 -21.84 5.86
N ARG A 30 -47.69 -22.56 5.64
CA ARG A 30 -48.63 -22.29 4.53
C ARG A 30 -49.38 -20.95 4.64
N HIS A 31 -49.68 -20.49 5.85
CA HIS A 31 -50.44 -19.26 6.06
C HIS A 31 -49.58 -17.99 6.11
N THR A 32 -48.29 -18.10 6.45
CA THR A 32 -47.38 -16.94 6.55
C THR A 32 -46.24 -16.94 5.53
N ARG A 33 -46.39 -17.65 4.40
CA ARG A 33 -45.34 -17.85 3.38
C ARG A 33 -44.65 -16.56 2.93
N PHE A 34 -45.42 -15.50 2.67
CA PHE A 34 -44.87 -14.23 2.19
C PHE A 34 -43.95 -13.56 3.20
N LEU A 35 -44.38 -13.43 4.46
CA LEU A 35 -43.58 -12.84 5.52
C LEU A 35 -42.32 -13.66 5.81
N LEU A 36 -42.44 -14.99 5.78
CA LEU A 36 -41.29 -15.88 5.92
C LEU A 36 -40.29 -15.69 4.79
N LEU A 37 -40.74 -15.60 3.53
CA LEU A 37 -39.89 -15.33 2.38
C LEU A 37 -39.15 -14.00 2.53
N VAL A 38 -39.84 -12.93 2.93
CA VAL A 38 -39.22 -11.62 3.18
C VAL A 38 -38.16 -11.70 4.31
N THR A 39 -38.45 -12.42 5.40
CA THR A 39 -37.45 -12.63 6.47
C THR A 39 -36.25 -13.44 5.98
N THR A 40 -36.47 -14.47 5.16
CA THR A 40 -35.39 -15.29 4.59
C THR A 40 -34.54 -14.45 3.64
N LEU A 41 -35.12 -13.60 2.80
CA LEU A 41 -34.36 -12.68 1.94
C LEU A 41 -33.50 -11.72 2.76
N GLY A 42 -34.04 -11.16 3.84
CA GLY A 42 -33.25 -10.34 4.77
C GLY A 42 -32.08 -11.09 5.40
N LEU A 43 -32.30 -12.34 5.82
CA LEU A 43 -31.24 -13.20 6.37
C LEU A 43 -30.19 -13.59 5.30
N ILE A 44 -30.63 -13.92 4.08
CA ILE A 44 -29.73 -14.20 2.94
C ILE A 44 -28.87 -12.97 2.65
N ALA A 45 -29.46 -11.77 2.62
CA ALA A 45 -28.71 -10.53 2.42
C ALA A 45 -27.71 -10.27 3.55
N ALA A 46 -28.06 -10.56 4.81
CA ALA A 46 -27.15 -10.42 5.95
C ALA A 46 -25.91 -11.33 5.79
N VAL A 47 -26.14 -12.61 5.47
CA VAL A 47 -25.07 -13.59 5.24
C VAL A 47 -24.24 -13.19 4.03
N MET A 48 -24.89 -12.82 2.93
CA MET A 48 -24.23 -12.39 1.70
C MET A 48 -23.30 -11.21 1.96
N VAL A 49 -23.77 -10.13 2.58
CA VAL A 49 -22.95 -8.94 2.84
C VAL A 49 -21.80 -9.24 3.80
N ALA A 50 -22.08 -9.98 4.89
CA ALA A 50 -21.07 -10.32 5.90
C ALA A 50 -19.91 -11.16 5.32
N CYS A 51 -20.18 -11.99 4.32
CA CYS A 51 -19.16 -12.78 3.63
C CYS A 51 -18.55 -12.06 2.42
N ALA A 52 -19.33 -11.26 1.68
CA ALA A 52 -18.87 -10.59 0.47
C ALA A 52 -17.83 -9.50 0.79
N VAL A 53 -18.00 -8.75 1.89
CA VAL A 53 -17.09 -7.67 2.26
C VAL A 53 -15.65 -8.19 2.51
N PRO A 54 -15.40 -9.19 3.37
CA PRO A 54 -14.05 -9.72 3.55
C PRO A 54 -13.44 -10.30 2.26
N LEU A 55 -14.24 -10.98 1.43
CA LEU A 55 -13.78 -11.54 0.15
C LEU A 55 -13.38 -10.46 -0.85
N PHE A 56 -14.20 -9.41 -0.97
CA PHE A 56 -13.92 -8.25 -1.81
C PHE A 56 -12.71 -7.46 -1.30
N THR A 57 -12.59 -7.26 0.01
CA THR A 57 -11.42 -6.61 0.62
C THR A 57 -10.14 -7.41 0.34
N ARG A 58 -10.17 -8.74 0.49
CA ARG A 58 -9.00 -9.60 0.25
C ARG A 58 -8.55 -9.59 -1.22
N THR A 59 -9.48 -9.58 -2.16
CA THR A 59 -9.17 -9.45 -3.60
C THR A 59 -8.61 -8.09 -3.94
N THR A 60 -9.20 -7.01 -3.40
CA THR A 60 -8.72 -5.64 -3.64
C THR A 60 -7.34 -5.40 -3.04
N ILE A 61 -7.06 -5.92 -1.83
CA ILE A 61 -5.72 -5.88 -1.23
C ILE A 61 -4.71 -6.66 -2.08
N THR A 62 -5.10 -7.82 -2.61
CA THR A 62 -4.23 -8.61 -3.50
C THR A 62 -3.96 -7.88 -4.82
N ALA A 63 -4.97 -7.26 -5.42
CA ALA A 63 -4.84 -6.42 -6.60
C ALA A 63 -3.86 -5.26 -6.34
N GLY A 64 -4.07 -4.50 -5.27
CA GLY A 64 -3.18 -3.39 -4.90
C GLY A 64 -1.75 -3.84 -4.60
N LEU A 65 -1.57 -5.01 -3.97
CA LEU A 65 -0.24 -5.57 -3.69
C LEU A 65 0.48 -5.98 -4.98
N ARG A 66 -0.22 -6.67 -5.88
CA ARG A 66 0.33 -7.08 -7.17
C ARG A 66 0.67 -5.87 -8.03
N ASN A 67 -0.21 -4.87 -8.07
CA ASN A 67 0.01 -3.62 -8.78
C ASN A 67 1.22 -2.88 -8.21
N LEU A 68 1.33 -2.76 -6.90
CA LEU A 68 2.48 -2.19 -6.21
C LEU A 68 3.79 -2.88 -6.60
N LEU A 69 3.82 -4.22 -6.59
CA LEU A 69 5.01 -4.98 -6.99
C LEU A 69 5.39 -4.80 -8.47
N THR A 70 4.43 -4.55 -9.35
CA THR A 70 4.67 -4.30 -10.78
C THR A 70 4.91 -2.83 -11.12
N SER A 71 4.55 -1.91 -10.23
CA SER A 71 4.64 -0.47 -10.48
C SER A 71 6.09 0.03 -10.39
N SER A 72 6.47 0.92 -11.30
CA SER A 72 7.76 1.63 -11.28
C SER A 72 7.55 3.02 -10.65
N LEU A 73 7.57 3.09 -9.32
CA LEU A 73 7.18 4.29 -8.57
C LEU A 73 8.28 5.35 -8.43
N TYR A 74 9.56 5.00 -8.62
CA TYR A 74 10.68 5.94 -8.45
C TYR A 74 11.79 5.85 -9.51
N THR A 75 12.63 6.90 -9.50
CA THR A 75 13.70 7.22 -10.46
C THR A 75 14.65 6.05 -10.73
N GLY A 76 14.50 5.46 -11.92
CA GLY A 76 15.29 4.31 -12.39
C GLY A 76 14.51 3.40 -13.34
N GLY A 77 13.17 3.51 -13.37
CA GLY A 77 12.32 2.73 -14.29
C GLY A 77 12.14 1.26 -13.90
N GLN A 78 12.71 0.83 -12.77
CA GLN A 78 12.61 -0.54 -12.28
C GLN A 78 11.31 -0.74 -11.45
N PRO A 79 10.60 -1.87 -11.62
CA PRO A 79 9.49 -2.27 -10.76
C PRO A 79 9.85 -2.30 -9.27
N ALA A 80 8.96 -1.85 -8.40
CA ALA A 80 9.17 -1.83 -6.95
C ALA A 80 9.34 -3.24 -6.35
N GLY A 81 8.74 -4.25 -6.97
CA GLY A 81 8.88 -5.67 -6.60
C GLY A 81 10.20 -6.33 -7.01
N GLN A 82 11.19 -5.55 -7.47
CA GLN A 82 12.46 -6.04 -7.96
C GLN A 82 13.60 -5.79 -6.98
N LEU A 83 14.52 -6.74 -6.92
CA LEU A 83 15.77 -6.69 -6.19
C LEU A 83 16.91 -6.67 -7.21
N GLN A 84 17.66 -5.58 -7.25
CA GLN A 84 18.81 -5.45 -8.12
C GLN A 84 20.10 -5.50 -7.31
N TYR A 85 20.95 -6.48 -7.59
CA TYR A 85 22.26 -6.64 -6.95
C TYR A 85 23.33 -6.23 -7.95
N THR A 86 24.17 -5.26 -7.62
CA THR A 86 25.31 -4.85 -8.44
C THR A 86 26.59 -5.21 -7.72
N PHE A 87 27.38 -6.11 -8.28
CA PHE A 87 28.63 -6.55 -7.69
C PHE A 87 29.80 -6.13 -8.57
N SER A 88 30.81 -5.52 -7.96
CA SER A 88 32.08 -5.16 -8.61
C SER A 88 33.26 -5.58 -7.75
N SER A 89 34.39 -5.89 -8.37
CA SER A 89 35.60 -6.37 -7.68
C SER A 89 36.86 -5.99 -8.42
N TRP A 90 37.98 -5.85 -7.70
CA TRP A 90 39.30 -5.71 -8.31
C TRP A 90 39.85 -7.05 -8.84
N ALA A 91 39.32 -8.19 -8.37
CA ALA A 91 39.59 -9.51 -8.94
C ALA A 91 38.29 -10.10 -9.49
N PHE A 92 37.84 -9.55 -10.61
CA PHE A 92 36.58 -9.95 -11.23
C PHE A 92 36.78 -11.22 -12.08
N THR A 93 36.42 -12.39 -11.54
CA THR A 93 36.49 -13.69 -12.23
C THR A 93 35.12 -14.36 -12.28
N SER A 94 34.90 -15.26 -13.23
CA SER A 94 33.65 -16.04 -13.32
C SER A 94 33.38 -16.83 -12.04
N SER A 95 34.40 -17.50 -11.50
CA SER A 95 34.31 -18.27 -10.27
C SER A 95 33.87 -17.42 -9.07
N TYR A 96 34.40 -16.19 -8.95
CA TYR A 96 34.08 -15.32 -7.83
C TYR A 96 32.68 -14.71 -7.96
N VAL A 97 32.29 -14.32 -9.19
CA VAL A 97 30.94 -13.86 -9.50
C VAL A 97 29.91 -14.95 -9.19
N ASP A 98 30.21 -16.21 -9.48
CA ASP A 98 29.34 -17.34 -9.19
C ASP A 98 29.31 -17.72 -7.70
N GLU A 99 30.43 -17.57 -6.97
CA GLU A 99 30.50 -17.71 -5.50
C GLU A 99 29.54 -16.71 -4.83
N VAL A 100 29.62 -15.42 -5.20
CA VAL A 100 28.74 -14.37 -4.68
C VAL A 100 27.27 -14.64 -5.03
N LEU A 101 26.97 -15.00 -6.28
CA LEU A 101 25.58 -15.29 -6.67
C LEU A 101 25.00 -16.47 -5.86
N ARG A 102 25.80 -17.52 -5.63
CA ARG A 102 25.35 -18.73 -4.95
C ARG A 102 25.23 -18.54 -3.44
N ASP A 103 26.30 -18.07 -2.80
CA ASP A 103 26.44 -18.12 -1.35
C ASP A 103 25.89 -16.86 -0.68
N ASP A 104 25.97 -15.71 -1.37
CA ASP A 104 25.55 -14.43 -0.82
C ASP A 104 24.12 -14.08 -1.21
N ILE A 105 23.80 -14.18 -2.49
CA ILE A 105 22.48 -13.80 -3.01
C ILE A 105 21.48 -14.94 -2.82
N ARG A 106 21.69 -16.09 -3.48
CA ARG A 106 20.74 -17.22 -3.44
C ARG A 106 20.67 -17.85 -2.05
N GLY A 107 21.81 -18.06 -1.38
CA GLY A 107 21.87 -18.62 -0.03
C GLY A 107 21.08 -17.77 0.98
N GLY A 108 21.24 -16.45 0.96
CA GLY A 108 20.50 -15.54 1.82
C GLY A 108 18.99 -15.53 1.54
N LEU A 109 18.60 -15.58 0.27
CA LEU A 109 17.18 -15.63 -0.13
C LEU A 109 16.51 -16.95 0.29
N GLN A 110 17.18 -18.08 0.08
CA GLN A 110 16.69 -19.41 0.48
C GLN A 110 16.60 -19.55 2.01
N GLN A 111 17.60 -19.09 2.75
CA GLN A 111 17.60 -19.15 4.21
C GLN A 111 16.41 -18.39 4.82
N ASN A 112 15.97 -17.31 4.16
CA ASN A 112 14.81 -16.51 4.57
C ASN A 112 13.52 -16.89 3.80
N GLN A 113 13.52 -18.00 3.07
CA GLN A 113 12.38 -18.54 2.32
C GLN A 113 11.76 -17.52 1.33
N LEU A 114 12.57 -16.65 0.73
CA LEU A 114 12.09 -15.67 -0.26
C LEU A 114 12.04 -16.27 -1.67
N ASP A 115 12.75 -17.37 -1.91
CA ASP A 115 12.83 -18.10 -3.17
C ASP A 115 11.46 -18.55 -3.71
N GLN A 116 10.54 -18.95 -2.84
CA GLN A 116 9.19 -19.35 -3.25
C GLN A 116 8.38 -18.22 -3.91
N PHE A 117 8.72 -16.95 -3.65
CA PHE A 117 8.02 -15.78 -4.18
C PHE A 117 8.66 -15.22 -5.45
N LEU A 118 9.89 -15.63 -5.78
CA LEU A 118 10.65 -15.09 -6.91
C LEU A 118 10.25 -15.72 -8.24
N SER A 119 10.48 -14.98 -9.32
CA SER A 119 10.50 -15.50 -10.69
C SER A 119 11.64 -16.51 -10.86
N SER A 120 11.46 -17.49 -11.75
CA SER A 120 12.45 -18.56 -11.98
C SER A 120 13.70 -18.10 -12.73
N SER A 121 13.64 -16.95 -13.44
CA SER A 121 14.76 -16.37 -14.18
C SER A 121 15.49 -15.32 -13.36
N ILE A 122 16.82 -15.38 -13.38
CA ILE A 122 17.70 -14.28 -12.95
C ILE A 122 18.25 -13.66 -14.22
N GLU A 123 17.91 -12.40 -14.46
CA GLU A 123 18.51 -11.66 -15.55
C GLU A 123 19.84 -11.09 -15.09
N THR A 124 20.88 -11.36 -15.87
CA THR A 124 22.22 -10.88 -15.57
C THR A 124 22.65 -9.93 -16.67
N ILE A 125 22.84 -8.65 -16.32
CA ILE A 125 23.43 -7.65 -17.21
C ILE A 125 24.80 -7.28 -16.64
N HIS A 126 25.85 -7.43 -17.43
CA HIS A 126 27.16 -6.91 -17.06
C HIS A 126 27.31 -5.48 -17.61
N TYR A 127 27.61 -4.54 -16.73
CA TYR A 127 28.10 -3.23 -17.11
C TYR A 127 29.58 -3.15 -16.75
N THR A 128 30.43 -2.96 -17.74
CA THR A 128 31.78 -2.53 -17.46
C THR A 128 31.84 -1.02 -17.51
N TYR A 129 31.89 -0.37 -16.34
CA TYR A 129 32.32 1.02 -16.31
C TYR A 129 33.79 1.06 -16.72
N GLY A 130 34.09 1.86 -17.73
CA GLY A 130 35.43 2.15 -18.23
C GLY A 130 36.30 0.96 -18.60
N LEU A 131 35.73 -0.07 -19.25
CA LEU A 131 36.54 -0.86 -20.17
C LEU A 131 36.90 0.05 -21.35
N GLN A 132 37.95 0.85 -21.21
CA GLN A 132 38.46 1.56 -22.36
C GLN A 132 39.20 0.56 -23.23
N LEU A 133 38.45 -0.20 -24.02
CA LEU A 133 39.03 -0.98 -25.09
C LEU A 133 39.60 0.01 -26.09
N THR A 134 40.92 0.05 -26.18
CA THR A 134 41.54 0.84 -27.22
C THR A 134 41.34 0.10 -28.54
N THR A 135 40.85 0.82 -29.51
CA THR A 135 40.61 0.31 -30.86
C THR A 135 41.15 1.29 -31.88
N LYS A 136 41.50 0.78 -33.05
CA LYS A 136 42.05 1.58 -34.17
C LYS A 136 40.94 2.03 -35.15
N LEU A 137 39.70 2.13 -34.68
CA LEU A 137 38.56 2.62 -35.49
C LEU A 137 38.75 4.08 -35.90
N LYS A 138 38.10 4.44 -37.01
CA LYS A 138 38.07 5.81 -37.55
C LYS A 138 36.61 6.21 -37.78
N PRO A 139 36.12 7.32 -37.19
CA PRO A 139 36.79 8.19 -36.20
C PRO A 139 37.15 7.42 -34.91
N LYS A 140 38.22 7.83 -34.20
CA LYS A 140 38.69 7.12 -33.00
C LYS A 140 37.68 7.32 -31.87
N PRO A 141 36.97 6.28 -31.40
CA PRO A 141 36.09 6.43 -30.25
C PRO A 141 36.94 6.75 -29.02
N ALA A 142 36.40 7.59 -28.14
CA ALA A 142 37.06 7.87 -26.87
C ALA A 142 36.93 6.71 -25.89
N GLN A 143 35.83 5.96 -25.97
CA GLN A 143 35.53 4.80 -25.11
C GLN A 143 34.66 3.79 -25.87
N VAL A 144 34.85 2.50 -25.59
CA VAL A 144 34.00 1.42 -26.11
C VAL A 144 33.43 0.67 -24.91
N THR A 145 32.13 0.81 -24.68
CA THR A 145 31.44 0.12 -23.58
C THR A 145 30.90 -1.21 -24.08
N VAL A 146 31.34 -2.31 -23.46
CA VAL A 146 30.79 -3.64 -23.72
C VAL A 146 29.79 -3.98 -22.62
N THR A 147 28.55 -4.22 -23.01
CA THR A 147 27.49 -4.71 -22.15
C THR A 147 27.26 -6.18 -22.49
N SER A 148 27.06 -7.03 -21.49
CA SER A 148 26.70 -8.42 -21.75
C SER A 148 25.39 -8.81 -21.10
N GLY A 149 24.70 -9.78 -21.71
CA GLY A 149 23.47 -10.37 -21.20
C GLY A 149 23.45 -11.88 -21.40
N ASP A 150 22.57 -12.57 -20.70
CA ASP A 150 22.25 -13.97 -21.03
C ASP A 150 21.27 -13.97 -22.20
N PHE A 151 21.79 -14.01 -23.42
CA PHE A 151 20.96 -13.85 -24.61
C PHE A 151 20.10 -15.09 -24.91
N ALA A 152 20.38 -16.24 -24.29
CA ALA A 152 19.48 -17.39 -24.36
C ALA A 152 18.13 -17.11 -23.69
N THR A 153 18.11 -16.23 -22.68
CA THR A 153 16.91 -15.89 -21.91
C THR A 153 16.36 -14.50 -22.23
N ILE A 154 17.22 -13.52 -22.51
CA ILE A 154 16.85 -12.09 -22.67
C ILE A 154 16.56 -11.70 -24.13
N ALA A 155 17.29 -12.28 -25.09
CA ALA A 155 17.31 -11.76 -26.46
C ALA A 155 15.98 -11.82 -27.23
N PRO A 156 15.13 -12.87 -27.09
CA PRO A 156 13.91 -12.97 -27.89
C PRO A 156 12.86 -11.90 -27.56
N SER A 157 12.90 -11.31 -26.36
CA SER A 157 11.88 -10.38 -25.86
C SER A 157 12.31 -8.92 -25.81
N HIS A 158 13.60 -8.61 -25.67
CA HIS A 158 14.07 -7.23 -25.41
C HIS A 158 15.00 -6.65 -26.47
N ILE A 159 15.30 -7.40 -27.53
CA ILE A 159 16.15 -6.96 -28.64
C ILE A 159 15.54 -7.42 -29.96
N GLN A 160 15.49 -6.52 -30.95
CA GLN A 160 15.13 -6.87 -32.32
C GLN A 160 16.39 -6.98 -33.18
N LEU A 161 16.67 -8.19 -33.67
CA LEU A 161 17.76 -8.41 -34.62
C LEU A 161 17.36 -7.90 -36.00
N ARG A 162 18.15 -6.99 -36.58
CA ARG A 162 17.94 -6.46 -37.92
C ARG A 162 18.66 -7.30 -38.97
N GLN A 163 19.89 -7.71 -38.67
CA GLN A 163 20.75 -8.50 -39.56
C GLN A 163 21.67 -9.41 -38.75
N GLY A 164 22.07 -10.54 -39.34
CA GLY A 164 23.02 -11.49 -38.74
C GLY A 164 22.38 -12.46 -37.75
N ARG A 165 23.12 -12.80 -36.69
CA ARG A 165 22.73 -13.72 -35.62
C ARG A 165 23.12 -13.18 -34.24
N MET A 166 22.57 -13.78 -33.19
CA MET A 166 23.01 -13.50 -31.82
C MET A 166 24.40 -14.10 -31.55
N PRO A 167 25.16 -13.54 -30.57
CA PRO A 167 26.42 -14.11 -30.11
C PRO A 167 26.26 -15.55 -29.63
N ASN A 168 27.18 -16.43 -30.03
CA ASN A 168 27.25 -17.80 -29.57
C ASN A 168 28.04 -17.86 -28.25
N PRO A 169 27.42 -18.25 -27.11
CA PRO A 169 28.07 -18.27 -25.80
C PRO A 169 29.32 -19.16 -25.71
N HIS A 170 29.48 -20.11 -26.63
CA HIS A 170 30.60 -21.06 -26.66
C HIS A 170 31.63 -20.76 -27.76
N SER A 171 31.58 -19.58 -28.37
CA SER A 171 32.57 -19.18 -29.37
C SER A 171 33.96 -19.02 -28.72
N LYS A 172 35.02 -19.30 -29.49
CA LYS A 172 36.40 -19.13 -29.02
C LYS A 172 36.85 -17.67 -29.01
N GLU A 173 36.19 -16.85 -29.82
CA GLU A 173 36.46 -15.43 -29.98
C GLU A 173 35.24 -14.64 -29.50
N LEU A 174 35.44 -13.38 -29.13
CA LEU A 174 34.36 -12.55 -28.63
C LEU A 174 33.38 -12.26 -29.78
N GLU A 175 32.13 -12.67 -29.66
CA GLU A 175 31.10 -12.33 -30.64
C GLU A 175 30.27 -11.16 -30.13
N ILE A 176 30.20 -10.08 -30.90
CA ILE A 176 29.47 -8.86 -30.55
C ILE A 176 28.36 -8.55 -31.56
N ILE A 177 27.31 -7.91 -31.06
CA ILE A 177 26.29 -7.26 -31.87
C ILE A 177 26.32 -5.75 -31.61
N ILE A 178 26.01 -4.97 -32.65
CA ILE A 178 26.11 -3.50 -32.64
C ILE A 178 24.81 -2.85 -33.12
N THR A 179 24.61 -1.57 -32.82
CA THR A 179 23.50 -0.78 -33.36
C THR A 179 23.80 -0.27 -34.77
N PRO A 180 22.77 0.01 -35.61
CA PRO A 180 22.95 0.62 -36.93
C PRO A 180 23.80 1.89 -36.88
N ASP A 181 23.55 2.77 -35.91
CA ASP A 181 24.32 4.01 -35.72
C ASP A 181 25.81 3.73 -35.47
N THR A 182 26.11 2.73 -34.64
CA THR A 182 27.50 2.30 -34.39
C THR A 182 28.14 1.75 -35.66
N ALA A 183 27.39 1.03 -36.50
CA ALA A 183 27.88 0.51 -37.77
C ALA A 183 28.18 1.64 -38.76
N ASP A 184 27.28 2.62 -38.89
CA ASP A 184 27.39 3.71 -39.84
C ASP A 184 28.48 4.72 -39.47
N ILE A 185 28.54 5.11 -38.19
CA ILE A 185 29.50 6.12 -37.69
C ILE A 185 30.94 5.62 -37.76
N PHE A 186 31.18 4.36 -37.37
CA PHE A 186 32.52 3.77 -37.33
C PHE A 186 32.87 2.94 -38.58
N HIS A 187 32.00 2.96 -39.60
CA HIS A 187 32.16 2.22 -40.86
C HIS A 187 32.42 0.72 -40.63
N LEU A 188 31.61 0.10 -39.77
CA LEU A 188 31.69 -1.32 -39.43
C LEU A 188 30.73 -2.15 -40.27
N HIS A 189 31.13 -3.38 -40.58
CA HIS A 189 30.33 -4.32 -41.37
C HIS A 189 30.06 -5.63 -40.63
N LEU A 190 28.98 -6.31 -41.01
CA LEU A 190 28.68 -7.65 -40.53
C LEU A 190 29.80 -8.63 -40.90
N ASN A 191 30.14 -9.54 -39.99
CA ASN A 191 31.26 -10.50 -40.08
C ASN A 191 32.66 -9.88 -40.11
N GLN A 192 32.80 -8.59 -39.81
CA GLN A 192 34.11 -7.96 -39.63
C GLN A 192 34.71 -8.33 -38.27
N THR A 193 36.04 -8.51 -38.26
CA THR A 193 36.83 -8.67 -37.06
C THR A 193 37.42 -7.36 -36.57
N LEU A 194 37.38 -7.16 -35.26
CA LEU A 194 37.94 -6.02 -34.55
C LEU A 194 38.99 -6.51 -33.54
N ASN A 195 40.15 -5.88 -33.55
CA ASN A 195 41.16 -6.11 -32.52
C ASN A 195 40.94 -5.07 -31.42
N LEU A 196 40.46 -5.55 -30.27
CA LEU A 196 40.22 -4.75 -29.08
C LEU A 196 41.37 -5.00 -28.11
N THR A 197 41.86 -3.95 -27.46
CA THR A 197 42.93 -4.09 -26.46
C THR A 197 42.39 -3.73 -25.09
N LEU A 198 42.45 -4.69 -24.17
CA LEU A 198 42.07 -4.56 -22.77
C LEU A 198 43.31 -4.21 -21.92
N PRO A 199 43.44 -2.96 -21.44
CA PRO A 199 44.48 -2.63 -20.47
C PRO A 199 44.16 -3.25 -19.11
N TYR A 200 45.14 -3.90 -18.50
CA TYR A 200 45.06 -4.38 -17.12
C TYR A 200 46.29 -3.95 -16.33
N ALA A 201 46.12 -3.54 -15.08
CA ALA A 201 47.25 -3.28 -14.19
C ALA A 201 47.39 -4.40 -13.17
N LEU A 202 48.63 -4.83 -12.93
CA LEU A 202 48.97 -5.79 -11.88
C LEU A 202 49.39 -5.02 -10.63
N GLN A 203 48.62 -5.16 -9.56
CA GLN A 203 49.03 -4.60 -8.28
C GLN A 203 50.10 -5.50 -7.61
N PRO A 204 51.28 -4.96 -7.27
CA PRO A 204 52.19 -5.63 -6.35
C PRO A 204 51.62 -5.60 -4.93
N GLY A 205 51.95 -6.63 -4.12
CA GLY A 205 51.40 -6.80 -2.78
C GLY A 205 51.51 -5.52 -1.94
N ILE A 206 50.36 -5.11 -1.39
CA ILE A 206 50.01 -3.99 -0.49
C ILE A 206 51.21 -3.30 0.21
N THR A 207 52.09 -2.65 -0.55
CA THR A 207 53.16 -1.80 -0.02
C THR A 207 53.22 -0.56 -0.92
N GLU A 208 52.90 0.58 -0.33
CA GLU A 208 52.48 1.87 -0.92
C GLU A 208 53.42 2.55 -1.94
N LYS A 209 54.45 1.88 -2.48
CA LYS A 209 55.51 2.53 -3.27
C LYS A 209 55.82 1.93 -4.65
N GLN A 210 55.07 0.95 -5.15
CA GLN A 210 55.32 0.39 -6.48
C GLN A 210 54.23 0.78 -7.47
N LYS A 211 54.61 1.42 -8.59
CA LYS A 211 53.72 1.71 -9.72
C LYS A 211 53.17 0.38 -10.25
N ALA A 212 51.85 0.30 -10.43
CA ALA A 212 51.23 -0.87 -11.05
C ALA A 212 51.79 -1.05 -12.47
N GLN A 213 52.22 -2.27 -12.81
CA GLN A 213 52.65 -2.58 -14.17
C GLN A 213 51.42 -2.78 -15.04
N LEU A 214 51.32 -2.03 -16.13
CA LEU A 214 50.27 -2.17 -17.13
C LEU A 214 50.63 -3.26 -18.14
N GLY A 215 49.78 -4.27 -18.26
CA GLY A 215 49.74 -5.20 -19.37
C GLY A 215 48.58 -4.91 -20.31
N GLU A 216 48.66 -5.44 -21.53
CA GLU A 216 47.62 -5.34 -22.54
C GLU A 216 47.18 -6.74 -22.98
N LEU A 217 45.88 -7.03 -22.88
CA LEU A 217 45.28 -8.24 -23.43
C LEU A 217 44.63 -7.91 -24.77
N GLN A 218 45.13 -8.54 -25.84
CA GLN A 218 44.50 -8.47 -27.16
C GLN A 218 43.29 -9.41 -27.20
N VAL A 219 42.15 -8.88 -27.62
CA VAL A 219 40.86 -9.57 -27.74
C VAL A 219 40.35 -9.39 -29.17
N THR A 220 40.19 -10.49 -29.89
CA THR A 220 39.56 -10.48 -31.22
C THR A 220 38.03 -10.54 -31.06
N ALA A 221 37.33 -9.53 -31.57
CA ALA A 221 35.88 -9.45 -31.57
C ALA A 221 35.30 -9.58 -32.98
N HIS A 222 34.31 -10.45 -33.16
CA HIS A 222 33.59 -10.65 -34.42
C HIS A 222 32.22 -10.01 -34.35
N ILE A 223 31.90 -9.16 -35.33
CA ILE A 223 30.56 -8.57 -35.45
C ILE A 223 29.64 -9.60 -36.09
N VAL A 224 28.77 -10.22 -35.29
CA VAL A 224 27.88 -11.31 -35.75
C VAL A 224 26.46 -10.86 -36.04
N GLY A 225 26.09 -9.64 -35.64
CA GLY A 225 24.73 -9.12 -35.84
C GLY A 225 24.59 -7.61 -35.63
N ILE A 226 23.52 -7.06 -36.20
CA ILE A 226 23.08 -5.68 -36.01
C ILE A 226 21.71 -5.71 -35.36
N PHE A 227 21.53 -4.97 -34.27
CA PHE A 227 20.32 -5.00 -33.46
C PHE A 227 19.76 -3.59 -33.20
N SER A 228 18.48 -3.54 -32.83
CA SER A 228 17.83 -2.33 -32.30
C SER A 228 17.01 -2.68 -31.07
N VAL A 229 16.95 -1.77 -30.10
CA VAL A 229 16.07 -1.88 -28.94
C VAL A 229 14.72 -1.23 -29.26
N PRO A 230 13.60 -1.96 -29.22
CA PRO A 230 12.27 -1.35 -29.35
C PRO A 230 12.01 -0.33 -28.23
N ASP A 231 11.26 0.74 -28.52
CA ASP A 231 11.00 1.81 -27.54
C ASP A 231 10.35 1.31 -26.24
N GLN A 232 9.47 0.32 -26.36
CA GLN A 232 8.80 -0.36 -25.24
C GLN A 232 9.77 -1.12 -24.31
N ASP A 233 10.93 -1.52 -24.83
CA ASP A 233 11.94 -2.32 -24.12
C ASP A 233 13.12 -1.47 -23.63
N ARG A 234 13.15 -0.17 -23.92
CA ARG A 234 14.17 0.75 -23.36
C ARG A 234 14.22 0.74 -21.82
N PRO A 235 13.09 0.70 -21.07
CA PRO A 235 13.13 0.65 -19.61
C PRO A 235 13.87 -0.57 -19.06
N PHE A 236 13.82 -1.70 -19.76
CA PHE A 236 14.58 -2.91 -19.40
C PHE A 236 16.10 -2.64 -19.40
N TRP A 237 16.56 -1.84 -20.36
CA TRP A 237 17.97 -1.43 -20.50
C TRP A 237 18.30 -0.14 -19.76
N ASP A 238 17.56 0.21 -18.71
CA ASP A 238 17.73 1.45 -17.91
C ASP A 238 17.62 2.73 -18.77
N GLY A 239 16.82 2.68 -19.84
CA GLY A 239 16.64 3.76 -20.80
C GLY A 239 17.68 3.80 -21.93
N ASN A 240 18.65 2.88 -21.95
CA ASN A 240 19.67 2.83 -22.99
C ASN A 240 19.13 2.16 -24.26
N ASP A 241 19.38 2.80 -25.41
CA ASP A 241 19.16 2.23 -26.74
C ASP A 241 20.47 1.78 -27.42
N PHE A 242 21.60 1.88 -26.69
CA PHE A 242 22.95 1.54 -27.15
C PHE A 242 23.38 2.29 -28.42
N THR A 243 22.79 3.46 -28.66
CA THR A 243 23.24 4.38 -29.71
C THR A 243 24.51 5.10 -29.28
N VAL A 244 25.23 5.66 -30.26
CA VAL A 244 26.51 6.34 -30.01
C VAL A 244 26.26 7.61 -29.20
N ILE A 245 26.94 7.74 -28.06
CA ILE A 245 26.83 8.94 -27.21
C ILE A 245 27.94 9.93 -27.56
N ASP A 246 27.58 11.20 -27.78
CA ASP A 246 28.52 12.31 -27.85
C ASP A 246 28.96 12.70 -26.43
N LEU A 247 30.23 12.47 -26.13
CA LEU A 247 30.84 12.74 -24.83
C LEU A 247 31.34 14.20 -24.74
N GLY A 248 31.13 15.01 -25.78
CA GLY A 248 31.66 16.37 -25.90
C GLY A 248 33.13 16.39 -26.38
N ASN A 249 33.63 17.54 -26.80
CA ASN A 249 35.00 17.72 -27.32
C ASN A 249 35.36 16.83 -28.54
N GLY A 250 34.37 16.43 -29.36
CA GLY A 250 34.59 15.58 -30.53
C GLY A 250 34.87 14.11 -30.20
N GLN A 251 34.51 13.67 -28.99
CA GLN A 251 34.68 12.31 -28.51
C GLN A 251 33.35 11.55 -28.55
N SER A 252 33.34 10.37 -29.16
CA SER A 252 32.17 9.49 -29.22
C SER A 252 32.42 8.18 -28.48
N GLY A 253 31.41 7.69 -27.77
CA GLY A 253 31.40 6.37 -27.14
C GLY A 253 30.64 5.33 -27.98
N ALA A 254 31.22 4.16 -28.19
CA ALA A 254 30.55 3.04 -28.89
C ALA A 254 30.03 2.01 -27.88
N PHE A 255 28.84 1.43 -28.13
CA PHE A 255 28.27 0.36 -27.31
C PHE A 255 28.24 -0.96 -28.07
N PHE A 256 28.82 -2.00 -27.46
CA PHE A 256 28.78 -3.36 -27.99
C PHE A 256 28.00 -4.26 -27.03
N LEU A 257 27.19 -5.16 -27.57
CA LEU A 257 26.47 -6.17 -26.81
C LEU A 257 27.06 -7.56 -27.07
N THR A 258 27.29 -8.37 -26.03
CA THR A 258 27.85 -9.73 -26.12
C THR A 258 27.17 -10.70 -25.13
N ASP A 259 27.36 -12.01 -25.31
CA ASP A 259 26.90 -12.98 -24.31
C ASP A 259 27.76 -12.92 -23.03
N ASN A 260 27.11 -13.10 -21.87
CA ASN A 260 27.75 -13.11 -20.56
C ASN A 260 28.91 -14.11 -20.45
N MET A 261 28.79 -15.29 -21.07
CA MET A 261 29.82 -16.33 -21.00
C MET A 261 31.10 -15.90 -21.70
N LEU A 262 30.98 -15.26 -22.86
CA LEU A 262 32.13 -14.77 -23.65
C LEU A 262 32.89 -13.66 -22.91
N LEU A 263 32.17 -12.72 -22.30
CA LEU A 263 32.81 -11.62 -21.57
C LEU A 263 33.49 -12.12 -20.29
N ARG A 264 32.86 -13.06 -19.57
CA ARG A 264 33.47 -13.71 -18.39
C ARG A 264 34.77 -14.43 -18.74
N GLN A 265 34.82 -15.13 -19.87
CA GLN A 265 36.05 -15.79 -20.34
C GLN A 265 37.19 -14.81 -20.58
N ILE A 266 36.91 -13.60 -21.09
CA ILE A 266 37.95 -12.55 -21.27
C ILE A 266 38.52 -12.13 -19.92
N TYR A 267 37.66 -11.94 -18.91
CA TYR A 267 38.10 -11.62 -17.56
C TYR A 267 38.90 -12.75 -16.92
N ASP A 268 38.52 -14.01 -17.14
CA ASP A 268 39.28 -15.17 -16.67
C ASP A 268 40.63 -15.32 -17.39
N GLN A 269 40.71 -14.99 -18.68
CA GLN A 269 41.99 -14.97 -19.42
C GLN A 269 42.90 -13.82 -18.97
N ALA A 270 42.34 -12.64 -18.74
CA ALA A 270 43.05 -11.53 -18.13
C ALA A 270 43.58 -11.98 -16.75
N ASN A 271 42.68 -12.57 -15.95
CA ASN A 271 42.85 -13.50 -14.82
C ASN A 271 44.20 -14.25 -14.73
N GLU A 272 44.29 -15.23 -15.62
CA GLU A 272 45.39 -16.16 -15.73
C GLU A 272 46.69 -15.46 -16.13
N LYS A 273 46.65 -14.51 -17.07
CA LYS A 273 47.85 -13.78 -17.48
C LYS A 273 48.43 -12.89 -16.39
N GLY A 274 47.59 -12.37 -15.49
CA GLY A 274 48.05 -11.55 -14.38
C GLY A 274 48.59 -12.33 -13.18
N THR A 275 48.24 -13.61 -13.07
CA THR A 275 48.70 -14.52 -12.00
C THR A 275 49.99 -15.26 -12.36
N GLN A 276 50.36 -15.31 -13.64
CA GLN A 276 51.64 -15.89 -14.11
C GLN A 276 52.84 -15.13 -13.50
N GLY A 277 53.38 -15.66 -12.41
CA GLY A 277 54.58 -15.14 -11.73
C GLY A 277 54.48 -14.98 -10.20
N LYS A 278 53.31 -15.19 -9.58
CA LYS A 278 53.14 -15.12 -8.12
C LYS A 278 52.99 -16.51 -7.50
N ALA A 279 53.82 -16.83 -6.50
CA ALA A 279 53.69 -18.05 -5.70
C ALA A 279 52.51 -17.93 -4.73
N GLY A 280 51.51 -18.82 -4.83
CA GLY A 280 50.42 -18.92 -3.84
C GLY A 280 48.99 -18.94 -4.41
N GLY A 281 48.78 -18.78 -5.72
CA GLY A 281 47.44 -18.91 -6.32
C GLY A 281 46.47 -17.78 -5.97
N GLU A 282 46.93 -16.67 -5.39
CA GLU A 282 46.09 -15.47 -5.23
C GLU A 282 45.81 -14.82 -6.60
N PRO A 283 44.55 -14.46 -6.92
CA PRO A 283 44.18 -13.74 -8.13
C PRO A 283 45.03 -12.49 -8.34
N GLY A 284 45.33 -12.18 -9.59
CA GLY A 284 45.90 -10.89 -9.95
C GLY A 284 44.90 -9.81 -9.51
N ILE A 285 45.37 -8.76 -8.83
CA ILE A 285 44.48 -7.62 -8.55
C ILE A 285 44.50 -6.76 -9.81
N TYR A 286 43.38 -6.70 -10.52
CA TYR A 286 43.17 -5.93 -11.74
C TYR A 286 42.75 -4.51 -11.37
N GLN A 287 43.55 -3.55 -11.79
CA GLN A 287 43.11 -2.16 -11.85
C GLN A 287 43.16 -1.71 -13.30
N ILE A 288 42.06 -1.20 -13.84
CA ILE A 288 42.09 -0.52 -15.14
C ILE A 288 42.76 0.84 -14.88
N ALA A 289 43.90 1.11 -15.53
CA ALA A 289 44.64 2.31 -15.24
C ALA A 289 43.93 3.57 -15.77
N ASP A 290 44.07 4.64 -14.99
CA ASP A 290 43.88 6.05 -15.38
C ASP A 290 42.48 6.68 -15.31
N SER A 291 41.48 6.04 -14.69
CA SER A 291 40.32 6.78 -14.19
C SER A 291 39.82 6.23 -12.86
N ALA A 292 39.62 7.12 -11.89
CA ALA A 292 39.25 6.80 -10.52
C ALA A 292 37.87 6.10 -10.33
N TYR A 293 37.21 5.58 -11.37
CA TYR A 293 35.78 5.21 -11.29
C TYR A 293 35.28 4.03 -12.14
N SER A 294 36.14 3.17 -12.70
CA SER A 294 35.70 2.16 -13.68
C SER A 294 36.06 0.72 -13.30
N PHE A 295 35.10 0.01 -12.68
CA PHE A 295 35.21 -1.41 -12.35
C PHE A 295 34.20 -2.25 -13.16
N PRO A 296 34.55 -3.49 -13.56
CA PRO A 296 33.57 -4.44 -14.07
C PRO A 296 32.50 -4.71 -13.00
N ALA A 297 31.24 -4.63 -13.40
CA ALA A 297 30.12 -4.86 -12.51
C ALA A 297 29.11 -5.83 -13.12
N THR A 298 28.74 -6.86 -12.36
CA THR A 298 27.59 -7.72 -12.70
C THR A 298 26.37 -7.20 -11.98
N ILE A 299 25.27 -7.04 -12.72
CA ILE A 299 23.96 -6.74 -12.19
C ILE A 299 23.09 -7.99 -12.29
N TRP A 300 22.53 -8.42 -11.16
CA TRP A 300 21.48 -9.43 -11.10
C TRP A 300 20.16 -8.78 -10.73
N ARG A 301 19.12 -9.11 -11.50
CA ARG A 301 17.75 -8.66 -11.25
C ARG A 301 16.89 -9.85 -10.88
N LEU A 302 16.25 -9.78 -9.72
CA LEU A 302 15.31 -10.77 -9.24
C LEU A 302 13.98 -10.09 -8.97
N SER A 303 12.92 -10.59 -9.60
CA SER A 303 11.58 -10.01 -9.47
C SER A 303 10.68 -10.94 -8.66
N ILE A 304 9.85 -10.37 -7.80
CA ILE A 304 8.76 -11.10 -7.17
C ILE A 304 7.72 -11.44 -8.23
N ASP A 305 7.30 -12.70 -8.32
CA ASP A 305 6.20 -13.11 -9.18
C ASP A 305 4.87 -12.68 -8.53
N PRO A 306 4.14 -11.70 -9.09
CA PRO A 306 2.91 -11.20 -8.48
C PRO A 306 1.85 -12.31 -8.33
N ARG A 307 1.87 -13.35 -9.17
CA ARG A 307 0.90 -14.46 -9.12
C ARG A 307 1.07 -15.33 -7.90
N LYS A 308 2.28 -15.38 -7.34
CA LYS A 308 2.61 -16.16 -6.13
C LYS A 308 2.35 -15.40 -4.83
N VAL A 309 1.89 -14.15 -4.92
CA VAL A 309 1.64 -13.27 -3.77
C VAL A 309 0.15 -12.93 -3.69
N ASN A 310 -0.40 -13.03 -2.47
CA ASN A 310 -1.75 -12.60 -2.14
C ASN A 310 -1.81 -11.83 -0.81
N ALA A 311 -2.98 -11.29 -0.48
CA ALA A 311 -3.21 -10.52 0.73
C ALA A 311 -2.80 -11.24 2.04
N ASP A 312 -2.98 -12.57 2.13
CA ASP A 312 -2.65 -13.32 3.35
C ASP A 312 -1.15 -13.44 3.57
N GLN A 313 -0.36 -13.33 2.49
CA GLN A 313 1.09 -13.43 2.53
C GLN A 313 1.78 -12.08 2.75
N LEU A 314 1.05 -10.96 2.75
CA LEU A 314 1.63 -9.61 2.90
C LEU A 314 2.50 -9.50 4.16
N ASP A 315 1.95 -9.89 5.31
CA ASP A 315 2.65 -9.82 6.60
C ASP A 315 3.87 -10.74 6.62
N THR A 316 3.71 -11.98 6.13
CA THR A 316 4.81 -12.95 6.04
C THR A 316 5.91 -12.47 5.10
N LEU A 317 5.55 -11.85 3.97
CA LEU A 317 6.49 -11.32 2.99
C LEU A 317 7.30 -10.16 3.58
N ALA A 318 6.63 -9.21 4.23
CA ALA A 318 7.28 -8.08 4.90
C ALA A 318 8.24 -8.55 6.01
N GLU A 319 7.82 -9.53 6.83
CA GLU A 319 8.68 -10.11 7.87
C GLU A 319 9.89 -10.84 7.30
N ARG A 320 9.74 -11.58 6.19
CA ARG A 320 10.85 -12.27 5.52
C ARG A 320 11.85 -11.29 4.92
N PHE A 321 11.41 -10.17 4.34
CA PHE A 321 12.32 -9.12 3.89
C PHE A 321 13.07 -8.45 5.05
N LYS A 322 12.40 -8.23 6.18
CA LYS A 322 13.05 -7.73 7.40
C LYS A 322 14.09 -8.70 7.96
N ALA A 323 13.79 -10.01 7.93
CA ALA A 323 14.74 -11.06 8.32
C ALA A 323 15.94 -11.12 7.35
N TYR A 324 15.67 -11.02 6.04
CA TYR A 324 16.71 -10.96 5.01
C TYR A 324 17.62 -9.74 5.17
N GLN A 325 17.05 -8.56 5.48
CA GLN A 325 17.84 -7.37 5.78
C GLN A 325 18.71 -7.56 7.03
N SER A 326 18.17 -8.17 8.08
CA SER A 326 18.95 -8.51 9.28
C SER A 326 20.09 -9.49 8.97
N TYR A 327 19.84 -10.48 8.12
CA TYR A 327 20.86 -11.42 7.63
C TYR A 327 22.00 -10.69 6.92
N LEU A 328 21.66 -9.78 5.98
CA LEU A 328 22.66 -8.97 5.28
C LEU A 328 23.45 -8.08 6.23
N SER A 329 22.77 -7.43 7.19
CA SER A 329 23.42 -6.58 8.19
C SER A 329 24.37 -7.37 9.09
N ASN A 330 24.03 -8.61 9.44
CA ASN A 330 24.87 -9.47 10.25
C ASN A 330 26.10 -9.97 9.47
N LYS A 331 25.92 -10.30 8.18
CA LYS A 331 26.98 -10.84 7.33
C LYS A 331 27.99 -9.77 6.88
N TYR A 332 27.53 -8.55 6.60
CA TYR A 332 28.34 -7.47 6.04
C TYR A 332 28.54 -6.26 7.00
N GLY A 333 27.93 -6.26 8.19
CA GLY A 333 27.98 -5.18 9.16
C GLY A 333 26.98 -4.04 8.88
N ASN A 334 26.99 -2.98 9.70
CA ASN A 334 26.07 -1.83 9.56
C ASN A 334 26.17 -1.22 8.15
N MET A 335 25.07 -1.29 7.42
CA MET A 335 24.92 -0.83 6.04
C MET A 335 24.42 0.62 6.04
N THR A 336 25.10 1.52 5.31
CA THR A 336 24.60 2.88 5.10
C THR A 336 23.61 2.84 3.93
N LEU A 337 22.32 2.98 4.23
CA LEU A 337 21.23 2.99 3.25
C LEU A 337 20.88 4.43 2.92
N ASN A 338 21.18 4.89 1.70
CA ASN A 338 20.70 6.19 1.19
C ASN A 338 19.60 5.94 0.15
N ASN A 339 18.41 6.51 0.40
CA ASN A 339 17.15 6.55 -0.36
C ASN A 339 16.64 5.32 -1.15
N THR A 340 17.48 4.57 -1.88
CA THR A 340 17.13 3.31 -2.57
C THR A 340 18.36 2.39 -2.78
N THR A 341 19.52 2.79 -2.28
CA THR A 341 20.82 2.15 -2.48
C THR A 341 21.35 1.59 -1.17
N MET A 342 21.47 0.26 -1.08
CA MET A 342 22.42 -0.37 -0.17
C MET A 342 23.80 -0.32 -0.79
N ARG A 343 24.76 0.21 -0.03
CA ARG A 343 26.17 0.21 -0.41
C ARG A 343 26.97 -0.60 0.60
N ILE A 344 27.40 -1.79 0.21
CA ILE A 344 28.36 -2.59 0.99
C ILE A 344 29.75 -2.25 0.44
N LEU A 345 30.43 -1.30 1.09
CA LEU A 345 31.79 -0.88 0.77
C LEU A 345 32.80 -1.65 1.62
N ASN A 346 33.75 -2.33 0.96
CA ASN A 346 35.07 -2.67 1.49
C ASN A 346 35.05 -3.23 2.93
N ARG A 347 34.33 -4.33 3.13
CA ARG A 347 34.26 -5.07 4.40
C ARG A 347 35.12 -6.33 4.30
N PRO A 348 35.75 -6.79 5.40
CA PRO A 348 36.69 -7.91 5.40
C PRO A 348 36.12 -9.24 4.89
N THR A 349 34.78 -9.36 4.76
CA THR A 349 34.09 -10.54 4.24
C THR A 349 34.11 -10.66 2.71
N ILE A 350 34.28 -9.55 1.97
CA ILE A 350 34.34 -9.55 0.49
C ILE A 350 35.81 -9.50 0.08
N LYS A 351 36.31 -10.61 -0.49
CA LYS A 351 37.70 -10.74 -0.95
C LYS A 351 38.02 -9.71 -2.05
N TYR A 352 39.29 -9.33 -2.18
CA TYR A 352 39.82 -8.53 -3.30
C TYR A 352 39.20 -7.13 -3.48
N GLY A 353 38.80 -6.47 -2.39
CA GLY A 353 38.29 -5.09 -2.43
C GLY A 353 36.96 -4.94 -3.15
N GLY A 354 36.17 -6.03 -3.25
CA GLY A 354 34.86 -6.00 -3.90
C GLY A 354 33.81 -5.18 -3.15
N SER A 355 32.81 -4.74 -3.91
CA SER A 355 31.63 -4.04 -3.40
C SER A 355 30.35 -4.65 -3.97
N LEU A 356 29.37 -4.85 -3.10
CA LEU A 356 28.03 -5.33 -3.44
C LEU A 356 27.03 -4.23 -3.11
N PHE A 357 26.29 -3.79 -4.11
CA PHE A 357 25.21 -2.83 -3.96
C PHE A 357 23.87 -3.53 -4.17
N ILE A 358 22.87 -3.17 -3.38
CA ILE A 358 21.53 -3.74 -3.52
C ILE A 358 20.54 -2.58 -3.64
N TYR A 359 19.78 -2.57 -4.74
CA TYR A 359 18.77 -1.58 -5.03
C TYR A 359 17.40 -2.26 -4.95
N SER A 360 16.56 -1.86 -4.01
CA SER A 360 15.19 -2.37 -3.88
C SER A 360 14.35 -1.50 -2.96
N GLU A 361 13.09 -1.27 -3.32
CA GLU A 361 12.09 -0.57 -2.49
C GLU A 361 11.46 -1.49 -1.42
N LEU A 362 11.65 -2.80 -1.55
CA LEU A 362 11.17 -3.81 -0.60
C LEU A 362 11.94 -3.77 0.73
N LEU A 363 13.13 -3.16 0.72
CA LEU A 363 14.05 -3.13 1.84
C LEU A 363 14.00 -1.76 2.49
N ARG A 364 14.03 -1.73 3.83
CA ARG A 364 13.96 -0.47 4.59
C ARG A 364 15.26 0.31 4.39
N SER A 365 15.19 1.60 4.14
CA SER A 365 16.36 2.48 4.16
C SER A 365 16.47 3.22 5.50
N ASN A 366 17.55 3.97 5.70
CA ASN A 366 17.66 4.85 6.88
C ASN A 366 16.67 6.02 6.81
N GLU A 367 16.17 6.32 5.61
CA GLU A 367 15.34 7.49 5.29
C GLU A 367 13.86 7.13 5.09
N THR A 368 13.58 5.89 4.66
CA THR A 368 12.26 5.44 4.23
C THR A 368 11.96 4.03 4.75
N THR A 369 10.73 3.84 5.22
CA THR A 369 10.18 2.50 5.47
C THR A 369 10.08 1.74 4.15
N GLY A 370 10.19 0.40 4.21
CA GLY A 370 10.06 -0.42 3.01
C GLY A 370 8.64 -0.31 2.45
N ILE A 371 8.49 -0.39 1.13
CA ILE A 371 7.20 -0.16 0.45
C ILE A 371 6.09 -1.11 0.93
N LEU A 372 6.45 -2.33 1.36
CA LEU A 372 5.50 -3.28 1.94
C LEU A 372 4.98 -2.84 3.32
N ASP A 373 5.84 -2.24 4.14
CA ASP A 373 5.46 -1.68 5.45
C ASP A 373 4.52 -0.48 5.25
N GLN A 374 4.86 0.41 4.31
CA GLN A 374 4.01 1.56 3.94
C GLN A 374 2.63 1.11 3.44
N TYR A 375 2.60 0.09 2.58
CA TYR A 375 1.35 -0.48 2.08
C TYR A 375 0.51 -1.11 3.20
N ARG A 376 1.14 -1.84 4.13
CA ARG A 376 0.48 -2.44 5.30
C ARG A 376 -0.16 -1.37 6.20
N GLU A 377 0.57 -0.29 6.49
CA GLU A 377 0.06 0.82 7.27
C GLU A 377 -1.12 1.50 6.57
N ARG A 378 -1.02 1.72 5.25
CA ARG A 378 -2.08 2.31 4.45
C ARG A 378 -3.34 1.45 4.38
N ILE A 379 -3.21 0.12 4.23
CA ILE A 379 -4.36 -0.80 4.29
C ILE A 379 -5.02 -0.75 5.66
N SER A 380 -4.23 -0.74 6.73
CA SER A 380 -4.76 -0.72 8.10
C SER A 380 -5.62 0.52 8.35
N VAL A 381 -5.22 1.67 7.81
CA VAL A 381 -6.03 2.91 7.89
C VAL A 381 -7.22 2.86 6.93
N THR A 382 -7.04 2.38 5.70
CA THR A 382 -8.07 2.39 4.64
C THR A 382 -9.19 1.36 4.88
N THR A 383 -8.91 0.28 5.59
CA THR A 383 -9.91 -0.75 5.92
C THR A 383 -10.87 -0.34 7.04
N LEU A 384 -10.49 0.62 7.90
CA LEU A 384 -11.33 1.08 9.00
C LEU A 384 -12.70 1.60 8.52
N PRO A 385 -12.79 2.54 7.55
CA PRO A 385 -14.08 3.00 7.08
C PRO A 385 -14.89 1.94 6.34
N VAL A 386 -14.23 1.04 5.58
CA VAL A 386 -14.90 -0.09 4.90
C VAL A 386 -15.60 -0.99 5.92
N ASN A 387 -14.92 -1.31 7.02
CA ASN A 387 -15.49 -2.09 8.11
C ASN A 387 -16.65 -1.36 8.81
N ILE A 388 -16.53 -0.04 9.01
CA ILE A 388 -17.62 0.77 9.57
C ILE A 388 -18.86 0.70 8.68
N ILE A 389 -18.72 0.89 7.37
CA ILE A 389 -19.84 0.78 6.41
C ILE A 389 -20.44 -0.63 6.44
N ALA A 390 -19.60 -1.67 6.44
CA ALA A 390 -20.06 -3.06 6.49
C ALA A 390 -20.88 -3.34 7.76
N ILE A 391 -20.41 -2.89 8.93
CA ILE A 391 -21.13 -3.01 10.20
C ILE A 391 -22.46 -2.25 10.15
N GLN A 392 -22.49 -1.05 9.55
CA GLN A 392 -23.73 -0.28 9.38
C GLN A 392 -24.74 -1.00 8.49
N ILE A 393 -24.31 -1.59 7.37
CA ILE A 393 -25.19 -2.40 6.50
C ILE A 393 -25.73 -3.59 7.27
N ILE A 394 -24.86 -4.33 7.97
CA ILE A 394 -25.26 -5.49 8.78
C ILE A 394 -26.26 -5.06 9.85
N ALA A 395 -26.03 -3.95 10.55
CA ALA A 395 -26.94 -3.42 11.55
C ALA A 395 -28.31 -3.04 10.97
N LEU A 396 -28.33 -2.40 9.79
CA LEU A 396 -29.56 -2.07 9.07
C LEU A 396 -30.34 -3.33 8.67
N VAL A 397 -29.65 -4.36 8.17
CA VAL A 397 -30.27 -5.64 7.80
C VAL A 397 -30.80 -6.37 9.04
N LEU A 398 -30.04 -6.41 10.14
CA LEU A 398 -30.50 -7.02 11.40
C LEU A 398 -31.69 -6.27 11.99
N PHE A 399 -31.71 -4.94 11.88
CA PHE A 399 -32.86 -4.13 12.26
C PHE A 399 -34.09 -4.46 11.41
N PHE A 400 -33.91 -4.55 10.09
CA PHE A 400 -34.97 -4.98 9.16
C PHE A 400 -35.49 -6.39 9.47
N VAL A 401 -34.61 -7.34 9.79
CA VAL A 401 -34.98 -8.70 10.21
C VAL A 401 -35.78 -8.66 11.51
N SER A 402 -35.34 -7.90 12.52
CA SER A 402 -36.06 -7.74 13.79
C SER A 402 -37.47 -7.15 13.59
N LEU A 403 -37.61 -6.17 12.69
CA LEU A 403 -38.91 -5.63 12.30
C LEU A 403 -39.80 -6.67 11.62
N SER A 404 -39.23 -7.41 10.66
CA SER A 404 -39.96 -8.43 9.91
C SER A 404 -40.43 -9.56 10.82
N VAL A 405 -39.62 -9.97 11.80
CA VAL A 405 -39.98 -10.94 12.83
C VAL A 405 -41.10 -10.41 13.72
N SER A 406 -41.03 -9.14 14.13
CA SER A 406 -42.10 -8.53 14.93
C SER A 406 -43.43 -8.53 14.18
N LEU A 407 -43.42 -8.15 12.89
CA LEU A 407 -44.61 -8.18 12.04
C LEU A 407 -45.14 -9.61 11.83
N LEU A 408 -44.24 -10.60 11.72
CA LEU A 408 -44.60 -12.01 11.64
C LEU A 408 -45.33 -12.47 12.91
N ILE A 409 -44.84 -12.08 14.09
CA ILE A 409 -45.46 -12.45 15.37
C ILE A 409 -46.81 -11.75 15.54
N ASP A 410 -46.90 -10.45 15.23
CA ASP A 410 -48.15 -9.69 15.29
C ASP A 410 -49.25 -10.38 14.45
N ARG A 411 -48.92 -10.79 13.22
CA ARG A 411 -49.80 -11.56 12.32
C ARG A 411 -50.12 -12.97 12.81
N GLN A 412 -49.25 -13.57 13.63
CA GLN A 412 -49.45 -14.91 14.18
C GLN A 412 -50.16 -14.89 15.54
N THR A 413 -50.46 -13.73 16.10
CA THR A 413 -51.08 -13.59 17.44
C THR A 413 -52.43 -14.32 17.53
N GLU A 414 -53.25 -14.27 16.48
CA GLU A 414 -54.52 -15.01 16.41
C GLU A 414 -54.31 -16.54 16.46
N ALA A 415 -53.34 -17.05 15.69
CA ALA A 415 -53.00 -18.47 15.68
C ALA A 415 -52.33 -18.91 17.00
N ILE A 416 -51.58 -18.02 17.66
CA ILE A 416 -50.99 -18.25 18.99
C ILE A 416 -52.09 -18.32 20.04
N ALA A 417 -53.10 -17.44 19.98
CA ALA A 417 -54.24 -17.43 20.90
C ALA A 417 -55.05 -18.74 20.83
N VAL A 418 -55.30 -19.27 19.63
CA VAL A 418 -56.00 -20.56 19.42
C VAL A 418 -55.20 -21.76 19.96
N LEU A 419 -53.87 -21.75 19.84
CA LEU A 419 -53.04 -22.83 20.41
C LEU A 419 -53.00 -22.77 21.93
N ARG A 420 -52.93 -21.56 22.49
CA ARG A 420 -52.93 -21.35 23.93
C ARG A 420 -54.25 -21.77 24.56
N SER A 421 -55.38 -21.52 23.88
CA SER A 421 -56.71 -22.00 24.33
C SER A 421 -56.87 -23.52 24.24
N ARG A 422 -56.01 -24.21 23.48
CA ARG A 422 -55.93 -25.67 23.39
C ARG A 422 -54.91 -26.28 24.37
N GLY A 423 -54.35 -25.49 25.29
CA GLY A 423 -53.46 -25.95 26.36
C GLY A 423 -51.97 -25.97 26.01
N ALA A 424 -51.56 -25.38 24.88
CA ALA A 424 -50.13 -25.29 24.53
C ALA A 424 -49.39 -24.32 25.48
N SER A 425 -48.22 -24.75 25.99
CA SER A 425 -47.39 -23.92 26.88
C SER A 425 -46.65 -22.82 26.09
N GLY A 426 -46.28 -21.73 26.77
CA GLY A 426 -45.53 -20.63 26.14
C GLY A 426 -44.18 -21.10 25.55
N ASP A 427 -43.52 -22.03 26.23
CA ASP A 427 -42.25 -22.61 25.78
C ASP A 427 -42.43 -23.52 24.55
N GLN A 428 -43.57 -24.22 24.42
CA GLN A 428 -43.88 -25.02 23.23
C GLN A 428 -44.09 -24.12 22.00
N ILE A 429 -44.76 -22.98 22.19
CA ILE A 429 -44.99 -22.00 21.12
C ILE A 429 -43.66 -21.33 20.73
N PHE A 430 -42.85 -20.93 21.72
CA PHE A 430 -41.52 -20.37 21.49
C PHE A 430 -40.60 -21.36 20.76
N GLY A 431 -40.53 -22.61 21.22
CA GLY A 431 -39.70 -23.66 20.61
C GLY A 431 -40.05 -23.93 19.15
N SER A 432 -41.35 -23.95 18.81
CA SER A 432 -41.81 -24.11 17.41
C SER A 432 -41.37 -22.94 16.52
N LEU A 433 -41.52 -21.69 17.00
CA LEU A 433 -41.12 -20.50 16.25
C LEU A 433 -39.59 -20.36 16.13
N PHE A 434 -38.85 -20.73 17.16
CA PHE A 434 -37.40 -20.72 17.13
C PHE A 434 -36.84 -21.78 16.17
N LEU A 435 -37.41 -22.98 16.15
CA LEU A 435 -37.04 -24.03 15.19
C LEU A 435 -37.31 -23.59 13.75
N GLN A 436 -38.42 -22.90 13.51
CA GLN A 436 -38.68 -22.27 12.22
C GLN A 436 -37.61 -21.21 11.87
N GLY A 437 -37.18 -20.39 12.83
CA GLY A 437 -36.08 -19.44 12.65
C GLY A 437 -34.75 -20.12 12.30
N ILE A 438 -34.41 -21.23 12.95
CA ILE A 438 -33.22 -22.04 12.62
C ILE A 438 -33.28 -22.52 11.17
N PHE A 439 -34.44 -22.99 10.70
CA PHE A 439 -34.60 -23.40 9.30
C PHE A 439 -34.36 -22.25 8.32
N LEU A 440 -34.90 -21.05 8.58
CA LEU A 440 -34.65 -19.88 7.72
C LEU A 440 -33.17 -19.48 7.72
N CYS A 441 -32.51 -19.54 8.88
CA CYS A 441 -31.08 -19.32 9.04
C CYS A 441 -30.25 -20.33 8.24
N LEU A 442 -30.63 -21.61 8.21
CA LEU A 442 -29.96 -22.65 7.42
C LEU A 442 -30.10 -22.39 5.92
N VAL A 443 -31.30 -22.03 5.46
CA VAL A 443 -31.52 -21.62 4.05
C VAL A 443 -30.70 -20.38 3.72
N ALA A 444 -30.62 -19.41 4.64
CA ALA A 444 -29.82 -18.21 4.46
C ALA A 444 -28.32 -18.50 4.38
N LEU A 445 -27.81 -19.46 5.15
CA LEU A 445 -26.42 -19.92 5.06
C LEU A 445 -26.14 -20.57 3.69
N LEU A 446 -27.03 -21.46 3.26
CA LEU A 446 -26.86 -22.23 2.02
C LEU A 446 -26.92 -21.36 0.76
N LEU A 447 -27.77 -20.34 0.74
CA LEU A 447 -27.92 -19.42 -0.40
C LEU A 447 -27.03 -18.18 -0.28
N GLY A 448 -26.83 -17.66 0.93
CA GLY A 448 -26.09 -16.43 1.17
C GLY A 448 -24.60 -16.56 0.85
N LEU A 449 -23.99 -17.71 1.13
CA LEU A 449 -22.55 -17.91 0.91
C LEU A 449 -22.15 -18.00 -0.57
N PRO A 450 -22.85 -18.76 -1.45
CA PRO A 450 -22.62 -18.69 -2.90
C PRO A 450 -22.91 -17.30 -3.48
N LEU A 451 -23.98 -16.63 -3.02
CA LEU A 451 -24.30 -15.27 -3.44
C LEU A 451 -23.21 -14.28 -3.01
N ALA A 452 -22.56 -14.49 -1.86
CA ALA A 452 -21.45 -13.65 -1.40
C ALA A 452 -20.25 -13.74 -2.34
N LEU A 453 -19.90 -14.94 -2.81
CA LEU A 453 -18.83 -15.14 -3.78
C LEU A 453 -19.15 -14.47 -5.12
N LEU A 454 -20.38 -14.62 -5.61
CA LEU A 454 -20.84 -13.99 -6.85
C LEU A 454 -20.83 -12.47 -6.72
N ALA A 455 -21.33 -11.93 -5.61
CA ALA A 455 -21.30 -10.51 -5.32
C ALA A 455 -19.86 -9.98 -5.25
N ALA A 456 -18.97 -10.65 -4.52
CA ALA A 456 -17.56 -10.26 -4.43
C ALA A 456 -16.87 -10.28 -5.79
N PHE A 457 -17.13 -11.31 -6.61
CA PHE A 457 -16.59 -11.41 -7.97
C PHE A 457 -17.09 -10.25 -8.86
N PHE A 458 -18.40 -9.99 -8.85
CA PHE A 458 -18.98 -8.93 -9.68
C PHE A 458 -18.52 -7.54 -9.25
N LEU A 459 -18.46 -7.29 -7.94
CA LEU A 459 -17.92 -6.04 -7.37
C LEU A 459 -16.44 -5.88 -7.76
N ALA A 460 -15.61 -6.92 -7.60
CA ALA A 460 -14.20 -6.88 -7.99
C ALA A 460 -14.05 -6.64 -9.50
N GLN A 461 -14.86 -7.28 -10.34
CA GLN A 461 -14.82 -7.12 -11.79
C GLN A 461 -15.18 -5.69 -12.23
N GLN A 462 -16.11 -5.03 -11.53
CA GLN A 462 -16.52 -3.66 -11.84
C GLN A 462 -15.60 -2.59 -11.23
N ALA A 463 -15.07 -2.84 -10.04
CA ALA A 463 -14.26 -1.87 -9.31
C ALA A 463 -12.78 -1.89 -9.73
N LEU A 464 -12.24 -3.03 -10.16
CA LEU A 464 -10.83 -3.17 -10.52
C LEU A 464 -10.56 -2.74 -11.98
N PRO A 465 -9.49 -1.96 -12.23
CA PRO A 465 -8.98 -1.71 -13.57
C PRO A 465 -8.61 -3.01 -14.31
N GLU A 466 -8.58 -2.97 -15.65
CA GLU A 466 -8.22 -4.14 -16.49
C GLU A 466 -6.85 -4.74 -16.12
N THR A 467 -5.90 -3.91 -15.73
CA THR A 467 -4.54 -4.33 -15.32
C THR A 467 -4.54 -5.20 -14.06
N ASP A 468 -5.53 -5.02 -13.19
CA ASP A 468 -5.56 -5.58 -11.83
C ASP A 468 -6.53 -6.78 -11.74
N LYS A 469 -7.22 -7.10 -12.84
CA LYS A 469 -8.16 -8.24 -12.92
C LYS A 469 -7.50 -9.59 -12.74
N ASN A 470 -6.18 -9.68 -12.85
CA ASN A 470 -5.45 -10.92 -12.53
C ASN A 470 -5.72 -11.38 -11.08
N ALA A 471 -6.05 -10.48 -10.15
CA ALA A 471 -6.37 -10.78 -8.75
C ALA A 471 -7.73 -11.48 -8.53
N LEU A 472 -8.57 -11.55 -9.57
CA LEU A 472 -9.80 -12.37 -9.53
C LEU A 472 -9.48 -13.87 -9.39
N ASP A 473 -8.26 -14.28 -9.74
CA ASP A 473 -7.76 -15.66 -9.54
C ASP A 473 -7.88 -16.11 -8.07
N VAL A 474 -7.77 -15.21 -7.10
CA VAL A 474 -7.95 -15.52 -5.67
C VAL A 474 -9.36 -16.06 -5.38
N LEU A 475 -10.37 -15.63 -6.14
CA LEU A 475 -11.74 -16.15 -6.02
C LEU A 475 -11.97 -17.40 -6.87
N THR A 476 -11.34 -17.49 -8.05
CA THR A 476 -11.68 -18.51 -9.06
C THR A 476 -10.73 -19.70 -9.11
N ALA A 477 -9.46 -19.56 -8.70
CA ALA A 477 -8.45 -20.61 -8.80
C ALA A 477 -8.71 -21.77 -7.81
N ALA A 478 -9.20 -21.45 -6.61
CA ALA A 478 -9.51 -22.43 -5.57
C ALA A 478 -10.85 -22.11 -4.87
N PRO A 479 -11.99 -22.23 -5.59
CA PRO A 479 -13.30 -21.75 -5.09
C PRO A 479 -13.72 -22.45 -3.79
N PHE A 480 -13.35 -23.72 -3.61
CA PHE A 480 -13.62 -24.44 -2.37
C PHE A 480 -12.83 -23.87 -1.18
N GLN A 481 -11.56 -23.52 -1.38
CA GLN A 481 -10.74 -22.92 -0.32
C GLN A 481 -11.26 -21.54 0.06
N THR A 482 -11.66 -20.74 -0.93
CA THR A 482 -12.30 -19.43 -0.72
C THR A 482 -13.64 -19.56 0.02
N PHE A 483 -14.42 -20.60 -0.27
CA PHE A 483 -15.67 -20.91 0.45
C PHE A 483 -15.40 -21.22 1.93
N VAL A 484 -14.39 -22.06 2.22
CA VAL A 484 -13.99 -22.40 3.59
C VAL A 484 -13.50 -21.17 4.36
N GLN A 485 -12.77 -20.26 3.70
CA GLN A 485 -12.29 -19.02 4.31
C GLN A 485 -13.42 -18.03 4.65
N ALA A 486 -14.54 -18.05 3.91
CA ALA A 486 -15.69 -17.20 4.18
C ALA A 486 -16.64 -17.77 5.26
N LEU A 487 -16.51 -19.06 5.59
CA LEU A 487 -17.37 -19.77 6.53
C LEU A 487 -17.38 -19.17 7.95
N PRO A 488 -16.26 -18.71 8.55
CA PRO A 488 -16.28 -18.11 9.88
C PRO A 488 -17.17 -16.87 9.96
N TYR A 489 -17.12 -16.00 8.95
CA TYR A 489 -17.98 -14.81 8.87
C TYR A 489 -19.46 -15.20 8.75
N ALA A 490 -19.75 -16.22 7.94
CA ALA A 490 -21.10 -16.76 7.78
C ALA A 490 -21.65 -17.32 9.11
N LEU A 491 -20.82 -18.03 9.88
CA LEU A 491 -21.21 -18.58 11.18
C LEU A 491 -21.40 -17.49 12.24
N ILE A 492 -20.55 -16.46 12.27
CA ILE A 492 -20.69 -15.32 13.20
C ILE A 492 -22.00 -14.59 12.93
N ILE A 493 -22.30 -14.24 11.67
CA ILE A 493 -23.54 -13.52 11.35
C ILE A 493 -24.77 -14.41 11.58
N LEU A 494 -24.69 -15.71 11.31
CA LEU A 494 -25.73 -16.68 11.62
C LEU A 494 -26.03 -16.71 13.12
N LEU A 495 -24.99 -16.74 13.96
CA LEU A 495 -25.12 -16.68 15.41
C LEU A 495 -25.79 -15.38 15.85
N ILE A 496 -25.36 -14.23 15.32
CA ILE A 496 -25.97 -12.92 15.61
C ILE A 496 -27.45 -12.90 15.20
N CYS A 497 -27.80 -13.43 14.03
CA CYS A 497 -29.17 -13.57 13.56
C CYS A 497 -29.99 -14.47 14.48
N LEU A 498 -29.46 -15.62 14.91
CA LEU A 498 -30.13 -16.54 15.84
C LEU A 498 -30.34 -15.90 17.21
N VAL A 499 -29.35 -15.17 17.73
CA VAL A 499 -29.46 -14.43 19.00
C VAL A 499 -30.52 -13.32 18.87
N THR A 500 -30.51 -12.58 17.76
CA THR A 500 -31.49 -11.52 17.47
C THR A 500 -32.91 -12.08 17.38
N LEU A 501 -33.07 -13.22 16.70
CA LEU A 501 -34.33 -13.98 16.65
C LEU A 501 -34.74 -14.42 18.04
N PHE A 502 -33.85 -15.06 18.80
CA PHE A 502 -34.11 -15.53 20.16
C PHE A 502 -34.64 -14.41 21.06
N PHE A 503 -33.95 -13.27 21.12
CA PHE A 503 -34.38 -12.12 21.92
C PHE A 503 -35.69 -11.51 21.43
N SER A 504 -35.87 -11.36 20.11
CA SER A 504 -37.09 -10.81 19.53
C SER A 504 -38.30 -11.70 19.82
N LEU A 505 -38.17 -13.01 19.62
CA LEU A 505 -39.21 -13.99 19.91
C LEU A 505 -39.53 -14.05 21.40
N ARG A 506 -38.51 -14.10 22.28
CA ARG A 506 -38.72 -14.23 23.73
C ARG A 506 -39.39 -12.99 24.32
N ARG A 507 -38.98 -11.80 23.87
CA ARG A 507 -39.61 -10.53 24.28
C ARG A 507 -41.07 -10.45 23.83
N SER A 508 -41.39 -11.01 22.65
CA SER A 508 -42.75 -11.01 22.14
C SER A 508 -43.63 -12.09 22.79
N ALA A 509 -43.07 -13.27 23.08
CA ALA A 509 -43.78 -14.39 23.70
C ALA A 509 -44.09 -14.17 25.19
N SER A 510 -43.31 -13.32 25.88
CA SER A 510 -43.56 -12.95 27.28
C SER A 510 -44.61 -11.85 27.46
N MET A 511 -45.11 -11.23 26.37
CA MET A 511 -46.25 -10.32 26.44
C MET A 511 -47.53 -11.15 26.61
N ASP A 512 -47.95 -11.28 27.87
CA ASP A 512 -49.08 -12.11 28.24
C ASP A 512 -50.39 -11.59 27.65
N VAL A 513 -51.27 -12.49 27.20
CA VAL A 513 -52.57 -12.15 26.57
C VAL A 513 -53.47 -11.35 27.54
N LEU A 514 -53.27 -11.49 28.86
CA LEU A 514 -53.91 -10.65 29.87
C LEU A 514 -53.35 -9.21 29.91
N ALA A 515 -52.07 -9.00 29.62
CA ALA A 515 -51.45 -7.69 29.54
C ALA A 515 -51.92 -6.91 28.31
N VAL A 516 -52.15 -7.58 27.17
CA VAL A 516 -52.68 -6.97 25.94
C VAL A 516 -54.12 -6.44 26.13
N ARG A 517 -54.97 -7.15 26.89
CA ARG A 517 -56.31 -6.66 27.27
C ARG A 517 -56.27 -5.52 28.30
N HIS A 518 -55.30 -5.52 29.22
CA HIS A 518 -55.13 -4.40 30.16
C HIS A 518 -54.47 -3.16 29.51
N GLU A 519 -53.59 -3.32 28.53
CA GLU A 519 -52.94 -2.22 27.78
C GLU A 519 -53.89 -1.47 26.85
N ALA A 520 -54.94 -2.13 26.36
CA ALA A 520 -56.04 -1.47 25.63
C ALA A 520 -56.82 -0.46 26.51
N SER A 521 -56.76 -0.60 27.83
CA SER A 521 -57.51 0.26 28.78
C SER A 521 -56.68 1.41 29.37
N ARG A 522 -55.34 1.27 29.48
CA ARG A 522 -54.42 2.33 29.94
C ARG A 522 -53.03 2.16 29.29
N PRO A 523 -52.63 3.00 28.32
CA PRO A 523 -51.33 2.86 27.67
C PRO A 523 -50.25 3.51 28.54
N ARG A 524 -49.57 2.75 29.41
CA ARG A 524 -48.33 3.26 30.02
C ARG A 524 -47.40 2.16 30.53
N ARG A 525 -46.48 1.71 29.68
CA ARG A 525 -45.10 1.47 30.09
C ARG A 525 -44.16 2.15 29.08
N GLN A 526 -43.61 3.28 29.49
CA GLN A 526 -42.54 3.94 28.75
C GLN A 526 -41.33 2.99 28.69
N SER A 527 -40.70 2.89 27.52
CA SER A 527 -39.44 2.17 27.30
C SER A 527 -38.41 2.51 28.40
N LEU A 528 -37.68 1.52 28.92
CA LEU A 528 -36.64 1.71 29.95
C LEU A 528 -35.61 2.78 29.56
N PHE A 529 -35.26 2.87 28.27
CA PHE A 529 -34.36 3.89 27.71
C PHE A 529 -34.88 5.31 27.87
N MET A 530 -36.20 5.48 27.78
CA MET A 530 -36.90 6.76 27.91
C MET A 530 -37.07 7.16 29.38
N ARG A 531 -37.01 6.19 30.30
CA ARG A 531 -37.07 6.41 31.76
C ARG A 531 -35.72 6.82 32.33
N LEU A 532 -34.62 6.30 31.78
CA LEU A 532 -33.24 6.56 32.21
C LEU A 532 -32.61 7.82 31.59
N HIS A 533 -33.32 8.56 30.72
CA HIS A 533 -32.81 9.76 30.03
C HIS A 533 -31.47 9.53 29.30
N LEU A 534 -31.29 8.33 28.74
CA LEU A 534 -30.07 7.96 28.03
C LEU A 534 -29.84 8.82 26.77
N ASP A 535 -30.88 9.47 26.25
CA ASP A 535 -30.80 10.48 25.19
C ASP A 535 -29.97 11.69 25.62
N ILE A 536 -30.27 12.25 26.79
CA ILE A 536 -29.59 13.44 27.32
C ILE A 536 -28.16 13.07 27.77
N VAL A 537 -27.99 11.92 28.41
CA VAL A 537 -26.67 11.46 28.86
C VAL A 537 -25.75 11.20 27.67
N ALA A 538 -26.23 10.51 26.61
CA ALA A 538 -25.44 10.29 25.40
C ALA A 538 -25.12 11.59 24.67
N ALA A 539 -26.08 12.52 24.56
CA ALA A 539 -25.84 13.83 23.95
C ALA A 539 -24.80 14.64 24.71
N LEU A 540 -24.88 14.65 26.04
CA LEU A 540 -23.95 15.36 26.91
C LEU A 540 -22.54 14.79 26.78
N ILE A 541 -22.39 13.46 26.83
CA ILE A 541 -21.09 12.79 26.65
C ILE A 541 -20.53 13.09 25.26
N ALA A 542 -21.36 13.06 24.21
CA ALA A 542 -20.93 13.36 22.84
C ALA A 542 -20.44 14.81 22.69
N LEU A 543 -21.22 15.78 23.19
CA LEU A 543 -20.88 17.21 23.12
C LEU A 543 -19.65 17.56 23.96
N LEU A 544 -19.55 17.01 25.17
CA LEU A 544 -18.37 17.18 26.02
C LEU A 544 -17.14 16.52 25.37
N GLY A 545 -17.28 15.31 24.83
CA GLY A 545 -16.20 14.61 24.15
C GLY A 545 -15.71 15.37 22.91
N TYR A 546 -16.64 15.89 22.10
CA TYR A 546 -16.33 16.72 20.94
C TYR A 546 -15.68 18.06 21.32
N GLY A 547 -16.19 18.72 22.37
CA GLY A 547 -15.61 19.97 22.89
C GLY A 547 -14.19 19.77 23.42
N ILE A 548 -13.95 18.69 24.18
CA ILE A 548 -12.60 18.31 24.65
C ILE A 548 -11.68 18.03 23.46
N ALA A 549 -12.16 17.34 22.44
CA ALA A 549 -11.37 17.04 21.25
C ALA A 549 -10.93 18.30 20.49
N ILE A 550 -11.83 19.25 20.27
CA ILE A 550 -11.50 20.54 19.63
C ILE A 550 -10.51 21.34 20.49
N TYR A 551 -10.76 21.41 21.80
CA TYR A 551 -9.92 22.17 22.72
C TYR A 551 -8.50 21.59 22.80
N ALA A 552 -8.37 20.27 22.88
CA ALA A 552 -7.08 19.61 22.91
C ALA A 552 -6.36 19.62 21.54
N GLY A 553 -7.10 19.55 20.43
CA GLY A 553 -6.53 19.68 19.08
C GLY A 553 -5.99 21.08 18.78
N SER A 554 -6.62 22.12 19.32
CA SER A 554 -6.14 23.51 19.23
C SER A 554 -5.02 23.83 20.22
N THR A 555 -4.91 23.11 21.33
CA THR A 555 -3.81 23.21 22.33
C THR A 555 -2.74 22.13 22.11
N SER A 556 -2.60 21.65 20.87
CA SER A 556 -1.74 20.53 20.48
C SER A 556 -0.23 20.79 20.69
N ALA A 557 0.17 22.05 20.93
CA ALA A 557 1.56 22.42 21.17
C ALA A 557 2.09 22.13 22.60
N GLN A 558 1.25 21.70 23.55
CA GLN A 558 1.62 21.56 24.98
C GLN A 558 1.26 20.22 25.63
N LEU A 559 0.63 19.28 24.90
CA LEU A 559 0.24 17.96 25.42
C LEU A 559 1.22 16.88 24.98
N ASP A 560 1.57 15.97 25.90
CA ASP A 560 2.43 14.82 25.65
C ASP A 560 1.85 13.89 24.56
N ALA A 561 2.67 13.46 23.60
CA ALA A 561 2.24 12.73 22.40
C ALA A 561 1.53 11.39 22.72
N ARG A 562 1.86 10.78 23.86
CA ARG A 562 1.18 9.59 24.40
C ARG A 562 -0.23 9.87 24.92
N ALA A 563 -0.44 11.00 25.58
CA ALA A 563 -1.77 11.39 26.08
C ALA A 563 -2.72 11.74 24.94
N GLN A 564 -2.20 12.37 23.87
CA GLN A 564 -2.98 12.65 22.66
C GLN A 564 -3.48 11.37 21.98
N THR A 565 -2.60 10.40 21.77
CA THR A 565 -2.94 9.15 21.09
C THR A 565 -3.85 8.24 21.90
N LEU A 566 -3.68 8.18 23.23
CA LEU A 566 -4.48 7.30 24.10
C LEU A 566 -5.87 7.85 24.45
N LEU A 567 -6.04 9.18 24.51
CA LEU A 567 -7.30 9.80 24.97
C LEU A 567 -8.08 10.48 23.85
N LEU A 568 -7.43 11.19 22.92
CA LEU A 568 -8.14 11.98 21.90
C LEU A 568 -8.61 11.13 20.73
N THR A 569 -7.80 10.16 20.30
CA THR A 569 -8.16 9.28 19.17
C THR A 569 -9.43 8.48 19.45
N PRO A 570 -9.60 7.80 20.60
CA PRO A 570 -10.84 7.10 20.88
C PRO A 570 -12.04 8.05 21.05
N LEU A 571 -11.83 9.22 21.64
CA LEU A 571 -12.89 10.19 21.94
C LEU A 571 -13.44 10.85 20.67
N THR A 572 -12.56 11.21 19.73
CA THR A 572 -12.92 11.75 18.41
C THR A 572 -13.68 10.73 17.55
N LEU A 573 -13.39 9.44 17.70
CA LEU A 573 -14.14 8.35 17.06
C LEU A 573 -15.49 8.06 17.74
N LEU A 574 -15.57 8.11 19.07
CA LEU A 574 -16.80 7.83 19.81
C LEU A 574 -17.83 8.97 19.73
N ALA A 575 -17.38 10.22 19.72
CA ALA A 575 -18.28 11.37 19.80
C ALA A 575 -19.32 11.43 18.65
N PRO A 576 -18.95 11.24 17.37
CA PRO A 576 -19.93 11.18 16.27
C PRO A 576 -20.94 10.05 16.43
N ILE A 577 -20.51 8.88 16.88
CA ILE A 577 -21.38 7.71 17.10
C ILE A 577 -22.40 8.00 18.21
N LEU A 578 -21.94 8.56 19.33
CA LEU A 578 -22.80 8.93 20.45
C LEU A 578 -23.76 10.06 20.08
N LEU A 579 -23.34 11.01 19.24
CA LEU A 579 -24.18 12.10 18.76
C LEU A 579 -25.31 11.57 17.85
N ILE A 580 -24.99 10.64 16.95
CA ILE A 580 -26.00 9.96 16.11
C ILE A 580 -26.97 9.19 17.00
N LEU A 581 -26.46 8.42 17.97
CA LEU A 581 -27.30 7.64 18.87
C LEU A 581 -28.22 8.54 19.71
N ALA A 582 -27.68 9.65 20.21
CA ALA A 582 -28.44 10.68 20.90
C ALA A 582 -29.52 11.28 19.99
N GLY A 583 -29.20 11.58 18.73
CA GLY A 583 -30.16 12.05 17.73
C GLY A 583 -31.30 11.06 17.48
N VAL A 584 -30.99 9.76 17.37
CA VAL A 584 -32.00 8.69 17.23
C VAL A 584 -32.90 8.62 18.48
N PHE A 585 -32.32 8.64 19.67
CA PHE A 585 -33.11 8.59 20.91
C PHE A 585 -33.95 9.86 21.12
N LEU A 586 -33.41 11.02 20.75
CA LEU A 586 -34.13 12.29 20.74
C LEU A 586 -35.31 12.20 19.77
N PHE A 587 -35.10 11.71 18.55
CA PHE A 587 -36.16 11.50 17.58
C PHE A 587 -37.25 10.57 18.13
N LEU A 588 -36.88 9.42 18.72
CA LEU A 588 -37.83 8.50 19.36
C LEU A 588 -38.64 9.16 20.48
N ARG A 589 -38.07 10.12 21.21
CA ARG A 589 -38.74 10.87 22.27
C ARG A 589 -39.66 11.97 21.75
N PHE A 590 -39.25 12.68 20.72
CA PHE A 590 -40.00 13.80 20.15
C PHE A 590 -41.09 13.35 19.19
N TYR A 591 -40.93 12.21 18.52
CA TYR A 591 -41.88 11.71 17.52
C TYR A 591 -43.32 11.62 18.03
N PRO A 592 -43.64 11.01 19.19
CA PRO A 592 -45.01 10.95 19.69
C PRO A 592 -45.63 12.34 19.93
N LYS A 593 -44.81 13.30 20.38
CA LYS A 593 -45.24 14.69 20.59
C LYS A 593 -45.49 15.40 19.26
N LEU A 594 -44.62 15.17 18.28
CA LEU A 594 -44.71 15.76 16.95
C LEU A 594 -45.97 15.27 16.23
N VAL A 595 -46.26 13.97 16.26
CA VAL A 595 -47.50 13.41 15.68
C VAL A 595 -48.75 13.93 16.40
N ALA A 596 -48.72 14.08 17.73
CA ALA A 596 -49.83 14.67 18.47
C ALA A 596 -50.06 16.16 18.10
N LEU A 597 -48.97 16.91 17.91
CA LEU A 597 -49.02 18.30 17.44
C LEU A 597 -49.59 18.40 16.02
N LEU A 598 -49.11 17.56 15.10
CA LEU A 598 -49.62 17.50 13.73
C LEU A 598 -51.10 17.08 13.70
N ALA A 599 -51.52 16.13 14.53
CA ALA A 599 -52.92 15.75 14.66
C ALA A 599 -53.78 16.92 15.17
N GLY A 600 -53.26 17.73 16.11
CA GLY A 600 -53.93 18.93 16.62
C GLY A 600 -53.96 20.11 15.64
N ILE A 601 -53.00 20.19 14.71
CA ILE A 601 -53.02 21.17 13.61
C ILE A 601 -53.98 20.69 12.52
N ALA A 602 -53.91 19.42 12.14
CA ALA A 602 -54.78 18.83 11.13
C ALA A 602 -56.25 18.87 11.54
N SER A 603 -56.57 18.74 12.85
CA SER A 603 -57.94 18.88 13.33
C SER A 603 -58.53 20.27 13.14
N ARG A 604 -57.71 21.29 12.85
CA ARG A 604 -58.16 22.63 12.46
C ARG A 604 -58.46 22.75 10.97
N TRP A 605 -58.11 21.75 10.17
CA TRP A 605 -58.32 21.74 8.72
C TRP A 605 -59.57 20.89 8.40
N ASN A 606 -60.43 21.36 7.50
CA ASN A 606 -61.71 20.69 7.15
C ASN A 606 -61.56 19.39 6.33
N SER A 607 -60.38 18.75 6.31
CA SER A 607 -60.11 17.55 5.50
C SER A 607 -60.08 16.28 6.35
N PHE A 608 -61.03 15.37 6.11
CA PHE A 608 -61.22 14.13 6.89
C PHE A 608 -60.05 13.13 6.80
N SER A 609 -59.43 12.98 5.63
CA SER A 609 -58.39 11.97 5.39
C SER A 609 -57.09 12.17 6.19
N PRO A 610 -56.44 13.36 6.18
CA PRO A 610 -55.21 13.58 6.94
C PRO A 610 -55.44 13.54 8.46
N VAL A 611 -56.62 13.96 8.94
CA VAL A 611 -56.98 13.91 10.37
C VAL A 611 -57.07 12.46 10.85
N LEU A 612 -57.73 11.58 10.10
CA LEU A 612 -57.86 10.17 10.44
C LEU A 612 -56.50 9.45 10.42
N ALA A 613 -55.65 9.72 9.42
CA ALA A 613 -54.32 9.13 9.33
C ALA A 613 -53.42 9.55 10.52
N LEU A 614 -53.36 10.86 10.83
CA LEU A 614 -52.56 11.38 11.94
C LEU A 614 -53.11 10.96 13.31
N ALA A 615 -54.43 10.88 13.47
CA ALA A 615 -55.04 10.38 14.70
C ALA A 615 -54.76 8.89 14.94
N GLN A 616 -54.73 8.07 13.89
CA GLN A 616 -54.31 6.67 14.02
C GLN A 616 -52.82 6.53 14.36
N MET A 617 -51.95 7.34 13.73
CA MET A 617 -50.52 7.37 14.06
C MET A 617 -50.25 7.82 15.50
N ALA A 618 -51.03 8.78 16.02
CA ALA A 618 -50.92 9.26 17.40
C ALA A 618 -51.36 8.19 18.42
N ARG A 619 -52.36 7.37 18.07
CA ARG A 619 -52.91 6.32 18.95
C ARG A 619 -52.05 5.06 19.00
N ASN A 620 -51.38 4.69 17.90
CA ASN A 620 -50.49 3.53 17.85
C ASN A 620 -49.08 3.90 17.33
N PRO A 621 -48.30 4.69 18.09
CA PRO A 621 -47.03 5.23 17.62
C PRO A 621 -45.97 4.15 17.37
N GLY A 622 -46.07 2.98 18.00
CA GLY A 622 -45.06 1.93 17.94
C GLY A 622 -44.82 1.38 16.53
N GLN A 623 -45.88 1.14 15.75
CA GLN A 623 -45.76 0.60 14.39
C GLN A 623 -45.26 1.66 13.40
N SER A 624 -45.73 2.90 13.55
CA SER A 624 -45.33 4.03 12.70
C SER A 624 -43.86 4.41 12.91
N ILE A 625 -43.39 4.45 14.16
CA ILE A 625 -41.98 4.70 14.50
C ILE A 625 -41.06 3.70 13.82
N ARG A 626 -41.42 2.40 13.85
CA ARG A 626 -40.59 1.32 13.27
C ARG A 626 -40.39 1.51 11.76
N MET A 627 -41.46 1.81 11.03
CA MET A 627 -41.40 2.01 9.57
C MET A 627 -40.62 3.28 9.21
N ILE A 628 -40.87 4.39 9.91
CA ILE A 628 -40.16 5.66 9.67
C ILE A 628 -38.68 5.53 10.04
N LEU A 629 -38.36 4.81 11.12
CA LEU A 629 -36.96 4.59 11.53
C LEU A 629 -36.22 3.73 10.51
N LEU A 630 -36.86 2.69 9.95
CA LEU A 630 -36.25 1.90 8.87
C LEU A 630 -35.99 2.76 7.64
N LEU A 631 -36.98 3.53 7.18
CA LEU A 631 -36.84 4.38 6.00
C LEU A 631 -35.76 5.45 6.22
N SER A 632 -35.78 6.12 7.37
CA SER A 632 -34.81 7.15 7.75
C SER A 632 -33.40 6.58 7.87
N LEU A 633 -33.21 5.43 8.52
CA LEU A 633 -31.91 4.80 8.63
C LEU A 633 -31.38 4.35 7.27
N ALA A 634 -32.25 3.80 6.40
CA ALA A 634 -31.88 3.40 5.04
C ALA A 634 -31.50 4.59 4.16
N THR A 635 -32.27 5.68 4.19
CA THR A 635 -31.94 6.91 3.42
C THR A 635 -30.70 7.60 3.96
N SER A 636 -30.56 7.71 5.28
CA SER A 636 -29.36 8.24 5.92
C SER A 636 -28.12 7.44 5.54
N PHE A 637 -28.21 6.11 5.59
CA PHE A 637 -27.14 5.21 5.16
C PHE A 637 -26.79 5.40 3.68
N ALA A 638 -27.78 5.51 2.79
CA ALA A 638 -27.55 5.73 1.36
C ALA A 638 -26.83 7.06 1.09
N ILE A 639 -27.29 8.16 1.70
CA ILE A 639 -26.68 9.49 1.56
C ILE A 639 -25.27 9.49 2.15
N PHE A 640 -25.09 8.94 3.36
CA PHE A 640 -23.79 8.83 4.00
C PHE A 640 -22.80 8.06 3.13
N THR A 641 -23.20 6.90 2.59
CA THR A 641 -22.34 6.07 1.74
C THR A 641 -21.90 6.82 0.48
N LEU A 642 -22.82 7.55 -0.18
CA LEU A 642 -22.52 8.34 -1.38
C LEU A 642 -21.55 9.49 -1.08
N VAL A 643 -21.81 10.27 -0.03
CA VAL A 643 -20.96 11.41 0.37
C VAL A 643 -19.59 10.91 0.83
N PHE A 644 -19.55 9.84 1.63
CA PHE A 644 -18.32 9.23 2.11
C PHE A 644 -17.47 8.71 0.94
N SER A 645 -18.07 7.99 0.00
CA SER A 645 -17.36 7.46 -1.17
C SER A 645 -16.75 8.60 -2.01
N ALA A 646 -17.53 9.64 -2.31
CA ALA A 646 -17.05 10.78 -3.09
C ALA A 646 -15.92 11.55 -2.37
N THR A 647 -16.00 11.66 -1.05
CA THR A 647 -14.97 12.31 -0.23
C THR A 647 -13.68 11.49 -0.22
N GLN A 648 -13.78 10.17 -0.09
CA GLN A 648 -12.61 9.28 -0.11
C GLN A 648 -11.92 9.23 -1.46
N GLU A 649 -12.68 9.21 -2.56
CA GLU A 649 -12.11 9.24 -3.91
C GLU A 649 -11.32 10.53 -4.13
N ARG A 650 -11.91 11.67 -3.75
CA ARG A 650 -11.24 12.97 -3.83
C ARG A 650 -9.99 13.03 -2.95
N HIS A 651 -10.09 12.58 -1.70
CA HIS A 651 -8.95 12.55 -0.78
C HIS A 651 -7.83 11.65 -1.30
N ALA A 652 -8.16 10.47 -1.84
CA ALA A 652 -7.18 9.55 -2.40
C ALA A 652 -6.44 10.17 -3.59
N ALA A 653 -7.16 10.86 -4.50
CA ALA A 653 -6.56 11.56 -5.64
C ALA A 653 -5.69 12.75 -5.20
N GLU A 654 -6.14 13.55 -4.23
CA GLU A 654 -5.37 14.68 -3.68
C GLU A 654 -4.09 14.20 -2.97
N THR A 655 -4.17 13.13 -2.18
CA THR A 655 -2.99 12.52 -1.54
C THR A 655 -2.03 11.90 -2.55
N ALA A 656 -2.53 11.20 -3.57
CA ALA A 656 -1.69 10.64 -4.62
C ALA A 656 -0.94 11.75 -5.39
N SER A 657 -1.65 12.84 -5.73
CA SER A 657 -1.06 14.00 -6.41
C SER A 657 0.00 14.68 -5.53
N TYR A 658 -0.26 14.81 -4.23
CA TYR A 658 0.70 15.36 -3.27
C TYR A 658 1.97 14.50 -3.13
N ILE A 659 1.83 13.17 -3.04
CA ILE A 659 2.97 12.25 -2.96
C ILE A 659 3.78 12.27 -4.26
N ALA A 660 3.12 12.32 -5.43
CA ALA A 660 3.78 12.47 -6.72
C ALA A 660 4.55 13.80 -6.83
N GLY A 661 4.02 14.86 -6.22
CA GLY A 661 4.63 16.19 -6.10
C GLY A 661 4.56 17.04 -7.38
N ALA A 662 4.64 16.44 -8.57
CA ALA A 662 4.45 17.09 -9.87
C ALA A 662 4.08 16.03 -10.94
N ASP A 663 3.64 16.46 -12.13
CA ASP A 663 3.28 15.55 -13.23
C ASP A 663 4.47 14.70 -13.70
N ILE A 664 5.67 15.29 -13.75
CA ILE A 664 6.91 14.63 -14.19
C ILE A 664 8.07 15.09 -13.30
N ARG A 665 8.85 14.14 -12.79
CA ARG A 665 10.10 14.39 -12.07
C ARG A 665 11.27 13.81 -12.85
N VAL A 666 12.28 14.63 -13.10
CA VAL A 666 13.50 14.22 -13.82
C VAL A 666 14.72 14.44 -12.93
N ASN A 667 15.54 13.41 -12.77
CA ASN A 667 16.86 13.55 -12.14
C ASN A 667 17.88 13.94 -13.19
N LEU A 668 18.59 15.04 -12.95
CA LEU A 668 19.67 15.47 -13.83
C LEU A 668 20.99 14.78 -13.42
N PRO A 669 21.78 14.22 -14.36
CA PRO A 669 23.10 13.68 -14.06
C PRO A 669 24.03 14.73 -13.44
N PHE A 670 24.91 14.30 -12.52
CA PHE A 670 25.88 15.18 -11.84
C PHE A 670 26.87 15.90 -12.78
N THR A 671 26.95 15.50 -14.06
CA THR A 671 27.86 16.05 -15.07
C THR A 671 27.35 17.35 -15.72
N TYR A 672 26.13 17.79 -15.45
CA TYR A 672 25.59 19.03 -16.04
C TYR A 672 26.15 20.28 -15.36
N SER A 673 26.72 21.19 -16.17
CA SER A 673 27.06 22.54 -15.72
C SER A 673 25.80 23.37 -15.40
N PRO A 674 25.87 24.37 -14.51
CA PRO A 674 24.73 25.27 -14.24
C PRO A 674 24.18 25.98 -15.50
N GLU A 675 25.05 26.32 -16.45
CA GLU A 675 24.66 26.99 -17.70
C GLU A 675 23.88 26.05 -18.64
N SER A 676 24.29 24.78 -18.74
CA SER A 676 23.56 23.78 -19.53
C SER A 676 22.21 23.40 -18.90
N ALA A 677 22.10 23.44 -17.56
CA ALA A 677 20.83 23.26 -16.87
C ALA A 677 19.83 24.38 -17.18
N ALA A 678 20.26 25.65 -17.20
CA ALA A 678 19.39 26.78 -17.53
C ALA A 678 18.85 26.70 -18.98
N GLN A 679 19.69 26.32 -19.93
CA GLN A 679 19.28 26.11 -21.33
C GLN A 679 18.28 24.96 -21.48
N LEU A 680 18.50 23.85 -20.76
CA LEU A 680 17.58 22.72 -20.73
C LEU A 680 16.20 23.13 -20.19
N LEU A 681 16.15 23.87 -19.08
CA LEU A 681 14.89 24.36 -18.51
C LEU A 681 14.13 25.25 -19.48
N GLN A 682 14.84 26.11 -20.22
CA GLN A 682 14.21 26.97 -21.22
C GLN A 682 13.63 26.14 -22.38
N ARG A 683 14.34 25.12 -22.85
CA ARG A 683 13.82 24.18 -23.87
C ARG A 683 12.59 23.43 -23.37
N LEU A 684 12.62 22.92 -22.13
CA LEU A 684 11.49 22.20 -21.53
C LEU A 684 10.25 23.09 -21.40
N ARG A 685 10.41 24.37 -21.01
CA ARG A 685 9.31 25.34 -20.93
C ARG A 685 8.67 25.66 -22.29
N GLN A 686 9.40 25.47 -23.39
CA GLN A 686 8.90 25.72 -24.74
C GLN A 686 8.16 24.52 -25.34
N LEU A 687 8.19 23.35 -24.68
CA LEU A 687 7.49 22.17 -25.18
C LEU A 687 5.96 22.35 -25.10
N PRO A 688 5.21 21.94 -26.14
CA PRO A 688 3.77 22.01 -26.13
C PRO A 688 3.18 21.15 -25.00
N GLY A 689 2.33 21.75 -24.18
CA GLY A 689 1.68 21.08 -23.04
C GLY A 689 2.35 21.32 -21.68
N VAL A 690 3.59 21.81 -21.64
CA VAL A 690 4.29 22.14 -20.39
C VAL A 690 3.79 23.49 -19.86
N ARG A 691 3.17 23.50 -18.67
CA ARG A 691 2.66 24.73 -18.03
C ARG A 691 3.73 25.44 -17.19
N SER A 692 4.53 24.68 -16.47
CA SER A 692 5.59 25.21 -15.62
C SER A 692 6.71 24.18 -15.46
N VAL A 693 7.91 24.68 -15.19
CA VAL A 693 9.09 23.85 -14.89
C VAL A 693 9.84 24.52 -13.74
N SER A 694 10.05 23.75 -12.68
CA SER A 694 10.83 24.16 -11.52
C SER A 694 12.01 23.23 -11.33
N THR A 695 13.12 23.79 -10.84
CA THR A 695 14.24 22.99 -10.37
C THR A 695 14.17 22.77 -8.87
N GLY A 696 14.78 21.67 -8.44
CA GLY A 696 15.01 21.36 -7.04
C GLY A 696 16.34 20.66 -6.86
N PHE A 697 16.87 20.75 -5.65
CA PHE A 697 18.08 20.06 -5.20
C PHE A 697 17.76 19.37 -3.88
N ASN A 698 18.09 18.09 -3.78
CA ASN A 698 17.90 17.30 -2.57
C ASN A 698 19.26 16.77 -2.13
N SER A 699 19.63 17.01 -0.88
CA SER A 699 20.86 16.49 -0.31
C SER A 699 20.73 16.27 1.18
N ASP A 700 21.47 15.28 1.66
CA ASP A 700 21.68 15.09 3.09
C ASP A 700 22.76 16.04 3.61
N GLY A 701 22.68 16.32 4.89
CA GLY A 701 23.65 17.07 5.66
C GLY A 701 23.68 16.65 7.12
N SER A 702 24.54 17.30 7.89
CA SER A 702 24.65 17.13 9.33
C SER A 702 24.76 18.49 10.00
N ILE A 703 24.30 18.56 11.25
CA ILE A 703 24.45 19.75 12.09
C ILE A 703 25.55 19.44 13.11
N ASN A 704 26.56 20.30 13.19
CA ASN A 704 27.62 20.15 14.19
C ASN A 704 27.06 20.53 15.57
N GLY A 705 26.78 19.52 16.39
CA GLY A 705 26.60 19.70 17.82
C GLY A 705 27.96 19.94 18.48
N THR A 706 28.18 21.14 19.02
CA THR A 706 29.28 21.37 19.97
C THR A 706 29.07 20.48 21.20
N THR A 707 30.13 19.77 21.58
CA THR A 707 30.33 18.99 22.81
C THR A 707 29.41 17.78 23.05
N GLY A 708 29.99 16.58 22.92
CA GLY A 708 29.65 15.37 23.68
C GLY A 708 28.22 14.83 23.53
N ASP A 709 28.11 13.66 22.90
CA ASP A 709 27.00 12.70 23.04
C ASP A 709 25.66 12.95 22.34
N ILE A 710 25.55 13.88 21.38
CA ILE A 710 24.39 13.92 20.48
C ILE A 710 24.76 13.20 19.15
N PRO A 711 24.02 12.16 18.73
CA PRO A 711 24.29 11.48 17.46
C PRO A 711 24.15 12.45 16.29
N LEU A 712 25.00 12.30 15.27
CA LEU A 712 24.88 12.94 13.95
C LEU A 712 23.43 12.77 13.44
N SER A 713 22.58 13.77 13.66
CA SER A 713 21.23 13.77 13.09
C SER A 713 21.38 14.07 11.61
N LEU A 714 20.89 13.15 10.77
CA LEU A 714 20.85 13.34 9.33
C LEU A 714 19.83 14.45 9.03
N LEU A 715 20.31 15.60 8.57
CA LEU A 715 19.48 16.70 8.09
C LEU A 715 19.17 16.43 6.61
N GLN A 716 17.89 16.40 6.22
CA GLN A 716 17.52 16.42 4.81
C GLN A 716 17.28 17.87 4.37
N LEU A 717 18.01 18.32 3.36
CA LEU A 717 17.86 19.64 2.78
C LEU A 717 17.23 19.53 1.39
N ARG A 718 16.05 20.14 1.25
CA ARG A 718 15.33 20.29 -0.01
C ARG A 718 15.33 21.75 -0.43
N ALA A 719 16.10 22.08 -1.45
CA ALA A 719 16.09 23.39 -2.08
C ALA A 719 15.22 23.37 -3.33
N VAL A 720 14.45 24.44 -3.55
CA VAL A 720 13.54 24.59 -4.68
C VAL A 720 13.66 25.99 -5.26
N ASP A 721 13.39 26.14 -6.56
CA ASP A 721 13.22 27.48 -7.13
C ASP A 721 11.89 28.09 -6.65
N ALA A 722 11.97 28.91 -5.60
CA ALA A 722 10.82 29.58 -5.00
C ALA A 722 10.02 30.45 -5.99
N THR A 723 10.55 30.80 -7.17
CA THR A 723 9.77 31.58 -8.16
C THR A 723 8.81 30.71 -8.98
N THR A 724 9.17 29.45 -9.24
CA THR A 724 8.40 28.54 -10.10
C THR A 724 7.82 27.34 -9.39
N PHE A 725 8.30 27.04 -8.17
CA PHE A 725 7.91 25.85 -7.43
C PHE A 725 6.42 25.84 -7.09
N ALA A 726 5.87 26.97 -6.63
CA ALA A 726 4.45 27.07 -6.30
C ALA A 726 3.55 26.74 -7.51
N GLN A 727 3.93 27.14 -8.72
CA GLN A 727 3.17 26.87 -9.95
C GLN A 727 3.29 25.43 -10.45
N THR A 728 4.33 24.71 -10.02
CA THR A 728 4.68 23.37 -10.53
C THR A 728 4.32 22.25 -9.56
N ALA A 729 4.40 22.51 -8.26
CA ALA A 729 4.20 21.50 -7.23
C ALA A 729 2.72 21.32 -6.87
N TYR A 730 2.29 20.07 -6.75
CA TYR A 730 1.02 19.72 -6.12
C TYR A 730 1.14 19.86 -4.61
N TRP A 731 0.26 20.68 -4.01
CA TRP A 731 0.26 20.96 -2.59
C TRP A 731 -1.18 21.03 -2.06
N PRO A 732 -1.49 20.49 -0.86
CA PRO A 732 -2.86 20.41 -0.37
C PRO A 732 -3.53 21.78 -0.22
N ASP A 733 -2.77 22.78 0.24
CA ASP A 733 -3.18 24.19 0.31
C ASP A 733 -2.27 25.07 -0.56
N HIS A 734 -2.67 25.23 -1.83
CA HIS A 734 -1.88 25.97 -2.81
C HIS A 734 -1.63 27.44 -2.39
N ALA A 735 -2.62 28.08 -1.74
CA ALA A 735 -2.48 29.47 -1.30
C ALA A 735 -1.40 29.60 -0.21
N GLN A 736 -1.32 28.62 0.69
CA GLN A 736 -0.25 28.55 1.69
C GLN A 736 1.14 28.37 1.05
N LEU A 737 1.26 27.50 0.05
CA LEU A 737 2.52 27.29 -0.66
C LEU A 737 2.99 28.56 -1.38
N GLU A 738 2.09 29.25 -2.09
CA GLU A 738 2.39 30.53 -2.72
C GLU A 738 2.90 31.56 -1.72
N GLN A 739 2.26 31.69 -0.55
CA GLN A 739 2.71 32.60 0.51
C GLN A 739 4.11 32.23 1.03
N MET A 740 4.39 30.95 1.25
CA MET A 740 5.70 30.47 1.70
C MET A 740 6.80 30.80 0.68
N MET A 741 6.53 30.52 -0.59
CA MET A 741 7.49 30.78 -1.67
C MET A 741 7.72 32.27 -1.89
N ASN A 742 6.66 33.09 -1.90
CA ASN A 742 6.76 34.54 -2.00
C ASN A 742 7.57 35.14 -0.83
N ARG A 743 7.46 34.58 0.36
CA ARG A 743 8.27 35.00 1.51
C ARG A 743 9.76 34.69 1.31
N LEU A 744 10.11 33.49 0.85
CA LEU A 744 11.51 33.14 0.52
C LEU A 744 12.09 34.06 -0.56
N VAL A 745 11.29 34.38 -1.58
CA VAL A 745 11.68 35.34 -2.64
C VAL A 745 11.95 36.72 -2.04
N SER A 746 11.09 37.21 -1.13
CA SER A 746 11.27 38.52 -0.49
C SER A 746 12.53 38.60 0.39
N LEU A 747 12.98 37.49 0.96
CA LEU A 747 14.16 37.43 1.84
C LEU A 747 15.48 37.25 1.05
N ARG A 748 15.41 36.97 -0.25
CA ARG A 748 16.57 36.58 -1.08
C ARG A 748 17.67 37.65 -1.12
N GLU A 749 17.32 38.93 -1.27
CA GLU A 749 18.33 40.01 -1.36
C GLU A 749 19.02 40.28 -0.01
N GLN A 750 18.27 40.25 1.09
CA GLN A 750 18.84 40.38 2.44
C GLN A 750 19.74 39.17 2.78
N ALA A 751 19.31 37.98 2.38
CA ALA A 751 20.03 36.73 2.60
C ALA A 751 21.40 36.72 1.91
N LYS A 752 21.49 37.21 0.66
CA LYS A 752 22.76 37.38 -0.07
C LYS A 752 23.73 38.32 0.64
N GLN A 753 23.23 39.43 1.20
CA GLN A 753 24.08 40.40 1.92
C GLN A 753 24.64 39.84 3.24
N GLN A 754 23.93 38.89 3.85
CA GLN A 754 24.28 38.31 5.16
C GLN A 754 24.97 36.95 5.05
N ASP A 755 25.18 36.43 3.84
CA ASP A 755 25.72 35.09 3.57
C ASP A 755 24.96 33.98 4.33
N VAL A 756 23.62 34.04 4.25
CA VAL A 756 22.72 33.06 4.86
C VAL A 756 21.69 32.56 3.85
N VAL A 757 21.21 31.33 4.00
CA VAL A 757 20.12 30.77 3.19
C VAL A 757 18.84 30.74 4.02
N PRO A 758 17.74 31.42 3.60
CA PRO A 758 16.48 31.36 4.32
C PRO A 758 15.83 30.00 4.15
N VAL A 759 15.44 29.36 5.25
CA VAL A 759 14.86 28.00 5.25
C VAL A 759 13.55 27.93 6.03
N TYR A 760 12.69 27.02 5.60
CA TYR A 760 11.60 26.49 6.43
C TYR A 760 12.08 25.20 7.09
N VAL A 761 11.65 25.00 8.33
CA VAL A 761 12.04 23.84 9.15
C VAL A 761 10.78 23.09 9.56
N ASP A 762 10.82 21.76 9.52
CA ASP A 762 9.72 20.92 10.02
C ASP A 762 9.58 21.02 11.55
N GLU A 763 8.44 20.55 12.06
CA GLU A 763 8.12 20.63 13.48
C GLU A 763 9.06 19.82 14.38
N LEU A 764 9.52 18.66 13.92
CA LEU A 764 10.40 17.79 14.70
C LEU A 764 11.75 18.48 14.93
N LEU A 765 12.35 19.00 13.86
CA LEU A 765 13.62 19.71 13.90
C LEU A 765 13.50 21.04 14.65
N TRP A 766 12.37 21.74 14.51
CA TRP A 766 12.07 22.94 15.28
C TRP A 766 12.09 22.68 16.80
N GLN A 767 11.46 21.59 17.24
CA GLN A 767 11.39 21.22 18.65
C GLN A 767 12.71 20.67 19.18
N GLN A 768 13.36 19.75 18.44
CA GLN A 768 14.61 19.10 18.87
C GLN A 768 15.77 20.08 19.03
N LEU A 769 15.86 21.08 18.16
CA LEU A 769 16.92 22.10 18.22
C LEU A 769 16.50 23.37 18.95
N HIS A 770 15.31 23.40 19.56
CA HIS A 770 14.76 24.57 20.25
C HIS A 770 14.85 25.87 19.43
N LEU A 771 14.52 25.77 18.14
CA LEU A 771 14.72 26.84 17.16
C LEU A 771 13.74 28.00 17.38
N LYS A 772 14.17 29.21 16.99
CA LYS A 772 13.35 30.43 17.00
C LYS A 772 13.35 31.09 15.63
N GLU A 773 12.29 31.81 15.31
CA GLU A 773 12.18 32.56 14.05
C GLU A 773 13.32 33.58 13.95
N GLY A 774 14.01 33.59 12.82
CA GLY A 774 15.16 34.46 12.56
C GLY A 774 16.51 33.95 13.08
N ALA A 775 16.56 32.85 13.84
CA ALA A 775 17.81 32.25 14.31
C ALA A 775 18.61 31.61 13.16
N THR A 776 19.93 31.52 13.32
CA THR A 776 20.84 30.92 12.34
C THR A 776 21.54 29.71 12.93
N PHE A 777 21.70 28.65 12.14
CA PHE A 777 22.52 27.48 12.48
C PHE A 777 23.39 27.06 11.30
N GLU A 778 24.50 26.39 11.58
CA GLU A 778 25.43 25.91 10.55
C GLU A 778 25.18 24.42 10.28
N ALA A 779 25.00 24.09 9.01
CA ALA A 779 24.84 22.72 8.54
C ALA A 779 25.94 22.39 7.52
N GLN A 780 26.54 21.21 7.66
CA GLN A 780 27.42 20.66 6.62
C GLN A 780 26.57 19.88 5.63
N ILE A 781 26.62 20.27 4.36
CA ILE A 781 25.78 19.67 3.31
C ILE A 781 26.69 18.94 2.32
N ASN A 782 26.26 17.75 1.92
CA ASN A 782 26.94 16.94 0.92
C ASN A 782 26.76 17.51 -0.50
N ASN A 783 27.73 17.26 -1.39
CA ASN A 783 27.59 17.46 -2.84
C ASN A 783 27.17 18.88 -3.30
N LEU A 784 27.52 19.93 -2.53
CA LEU A 784 27.23 21.32 -2.90
C LEU A 784 28.04 21.83 -4.11
N THR A 785 29.14 21.17 -4.47
CA THR A 785 29.98 21.55 -5.63
C THR A 785 30.09 20.42 -6.65
N ALA A 786 29.78 20.71 -7.92
CA ALA A 786 29.83 19.74 -9.03
C ALA A 786 31.23 19.18 -9.34
N ARG A 787 32.27 19.60 -8.60
CA ARG A 787 33.68 19.22 -8.81
C ARG A 787 34.34 18.55 -7.61
N SER A 788 33.67 18.44 -6.46
CA SER A 788 34.29 17.77 -5.30
C SER A 788 33.27 17.12 -4.37
N ASN A 789 33.57 15.91 -3.90
CA ASN A 789 32.84 15.21 -2.83
C ASN A 789 33.13 15.82 -1.44
N ALA A 790 33.42 17.12 -1.36
CA ALA A 790 33.77 17.80 -0.12
C ALA A 790 32.51 18.27 0.62
N TRP A 791 32.55 18.18 1.95
CA TRP A 791 31.54 18.79 2.83
C TRP A 791 31.68 20.31 2.75
N CYS A 792 30.60 21.00 2.40
CA CYS A 792 30.57 22.46 2.46
C CYS A 792 29.64 22.88 3.61
N SER A 793 30.10 23.82 4.44
CA SER A 793 29.24 24.38 5.48
C SER A 793 28.39 25.51 4.93
N ALA A 794 27.10 25.52 5.29
CA ALA A 794 26.15 26.56 4.94
C ALA A 794 25.49 27.09 6.21
N ARG A 795 25.38 28.42 6.32
CA ARG A 795 24.59 29.07 7.38
C ARG A 795 23.14 29.17 6.94
N LEU A 796 22.26 28.49 7.67
CA LEU A 796 20.82 28.49 7.41
C LEU A 796 20.13 29.46 8.38
N ARG A 797 19.29 30.36 7.87
CA ARG A 797 18.49 31.29 8.67
C ARG A 797 17.02 30.87 8.64
N ILE A 798 16.44 30.71 9.82
CA ILE A 798 15.08 30.22 9.97
C ILE A 798 14.09 31.32 9.61
N SER A 799 13.33 31.11 8.53
CA SER A 799 12.29 32.04 8.08
C SER A 799 11.03 31.89 8.92
N ARG A 800 10.55 30.64 9.11
CA ARG A 800 9.40 30.31 9.95
C ARG A 800 9.31 28.80 10.18
N ARG A 801 8.46 28.40 11.13
CA ARG A 801 7.97 27.02 11.25
C ARG A 801 7.16 26.63 10.01
N SER A 802 7.40 25.44 9.47
CA SER A 802 6.52 24.85 8.45
C SER A 802 5.15 24.52 9.07
N PRO A 803 4.03 24.90 8.43
CA PRO A 803 2.69 24.58 8.91
C PRO A 803 2.33 23.10 8.75
N ILE A 804 3.15 22.33 8.04
CA ILE A 804 2.93 20.89 7.83
C ILE A 804 3.49 20.12 9.03
N ALA A 805 2.58 19.49 9.78
CA ALA A 805 2.92 18.41 10.68
C ALA A 805 3.21 17.16 9.84
N GLN A 806 4.50 16.88 9.66
CA GLN A 806 5.08 15.73 8.94
C GLN A 806 4.83 15.66 7.41
N PRO A 807 5.85 15.39 6.57
CA PRO A 807 5.55 14.64 5.37
C PRO A 807 5.01 13.29 5.83
N VAL A 808 3.80 12.93 5.39
CA VAL A 808 3.38 11.52 5.40
C VAL A 808 4.40 10.80 4.52
N SER A 809 5.37 10.16 5.17
CA SER A 809 6.46 9.39 4.58
C SER A 809 5.97 8.05 4.05
#